data_AF-A0A674H6F3-F1
#
_entry.id   AF-A0A674H6F3-F1
#
_cell.length_a   1.000
_cell.length_b   1.000
_cell.length_c   1.000
_cell.angle_alpha   90.00
_cell.angle_beta   90.00
_cell.angle_gamma   90.00
#
_symmetry.space_group_name_H-M   'P 1'
#
loop_
_entity.id
_entity.type
_entity.pdbx_description
1 polymer ?
#
loop_
_entity_poly.entity_id
_entity_poly.type
_entity_poly.pdbx_seq_one_letter_code
_entity_poly.pdbx_strand_id
1 'polypeptide(L)'
;MQNFLSIFKWCNPLSCLCDVIHRVSPKTLVTFCTNDMLLGTLMAGDSALSTVTHVIVDEVHERDRFSDFLLIKLRDVLKNQNNLKLILSSAALDANLFIRYFGSCPVIHIQGRPFQVKEMFLEDILRSTGYANKEMVKYKEKKQQEEKQKNTLAEWCSAQDNTNKGTSRRQKSVPRTNEEYKWLDDGGDTVFNQLTEKDVNCLEPWIVKEMDSCLSDIWLHKDIDLFAQLLNLILTENVSVDYRHSETGATALMISSGRGFLSQVEQLISMGASIHCKSSNGWMAVDWARHFGQTEVVHLLESYSASFGFGNMDESSLVQKSASDLSAEDRELLTAYHHSFDDEKVDLDLSSNHDNLIMHLLHSICHSSDAGAILIFLPGYDEIVSLRDRIVLDDKRFTDNAHRYQVFVLHSSMQTLYQKKVLESPPFGIRKIILSTNIAETSITVSDVVFVIDSGKVKEKSFDALSHVTMVKMGWISKASTIQRKGRAGRCQPGVCFRLFSRLRFQNMLEFQSPELLRMPLQVSVCTQKILAPINCPIVDFLMKAPDPPPAVTVRNAVHMLKTIDAMDPWEDLTELGYHLTELPVEPHLGKMVLYAVVLKCLDPVLTIACALACQDPFVLPMLASQKRAAVLCRKRFAAGTFRAFQAWQKARSDGWERAFCEKNFLSQATMETIAGMRTQVLGQLRASGFVRARGGADIRDVNTNSENWAVIKGALVAGMYPNLVHVDRDSLVLAEPKEKKVRFHPTSVLGQSQYKKIAPANGQAAAIQALPTDWLIYDEMTRAHKTANIRCCSVVTPVTVALFCGPARLPSNALQASSSFRGGGVSNDSSDSEMEDKTSADLALLKLDEWLHLKLDPEAAGMLLQFRQKWHSLFLRRMRAPSKLWSEVDETTVRAITAVLSAEEQSAGLQQPSGIGQRPRPVTCEELPLASTRMSTNSRNSSTETELSDFSHSEKVSVKSTSPALHQPKKYKEKDILLSRQSSDDRSAQSSVKPADSSSYSNPCATPSSPVLGKVEFSNISPCSSKVIEFLADIILQLGILLIN
;
A
#
# COMPACT_ATOMS: atom_id res chain seq x y z
N MET A 1 30.84 43.05 0.72
CA MET A 1 31.27 41.66 0.42
C MET A 1 31.90 40.97 1.63
N GLN A 2 33.09 41.34 2.12
CA GLN A 2 33.76 40.62 3.24
C GLN A 2 32.89 40.49 4.52
N ASN A 3 32.14 41.53 4.91
CA ASN A 3 31.26 41.49 6.09
C ASN A 3 30.02 40.58 5.95
N PHE A 4 29.77 40.00 4.76
CA PHE A 4 28.73 38.98 4.56
C PHE A 4 29.31 37.57 4.72
N LEU A 5 30.55 37.36 4.24
CA LEU A 5 31.30 36.11 4.40
C LEU A 5 31.68 35.80 5.87
N SER A 6 31.70 36.81 6.75
CA SER A 6 31.90 36.61 8.19
C SER A 6 30.73 35.94 8.91
N ILE A 7 29.53 35.87 8.31
CA ILE A 7 28.36 35.22 8.93
C ILE A 7 28.45 33.68 8.84
N PHE A 8 29.20 33.14 7.89
CA PHE A 8 29.40 31.69 7.73
C PHE A 8 30.58 31.11 8.54
N LYS A 9 31.26 31.92 9.37
CA LYS A 9 32.32 31.46 10.27
C LYS A 9 31.98 31.81 11.71
N TRP A 10 31.77 30.76 12.52
CA TRP A 10 31.33 30.73 13.92
C TRP A 10 29.81 30.87 14.14
N CYS A 11 29.29 30.02 15.04
CA CYS A 11 27.88 29.82 15.42
C CYS A 11 26.95 29.24 14.33
N ASN A 12 26.43 28.02 14.55
CA ASN A 12 25.33 27.42 13.80
C ASN A 12 24.04 28.28 13.93
N PRO A 13 23.43 28.76 12.83
CA PRO A 13 22.15 29.49 12.86
C PRO A 13 20.98 28.68 12.23
N LEU A 14 21.24 27.40 11.91
CA LEU A 14 20.34 26.51 11.17
C LEU A 14 19.55 25.61 12.12
N SER A 15 18.22 25.63 11.98
CA SER A 15 17.31 24.74 12.72
C SER A 15 16.41 23.95 11.79
N CYS A 16 16.23 22.67 12.12
CA CYS A 16 15.19 21.82 11.55
C CYS A 16 14.10 21.59 12.60
N LEU A 17 12.85 21.53 12.15
CA LEU A 17 11.76 20.83 12.83
C LEU A 17 11.28 19.68 11.94
N CYS A 18 11.13 18.51 12.55
CA CYS A 18 10.26 17.44 12.08
C CYS A 18 9.55 16.83 13.30
N ASP A 19 8.59 15.93 13.11
CA ASP A 19 7.70 15.41 14.18
C ASP A 19 8.39 14.83 15.43
N VAL A 20 9.69 14.54 15.33
CA VAL A 20 10.48 13.91 16.40
C VAL A 20 11.63 14.81 16.88
N ILE A 21 11.96 15.92 16.18
CA ILE A 21 13.14 16.75 16.48
C ILE A 21 12.83 18.24 16.27
N HIS A 22 12.90 19.03 17.33
CA HIS A 22 12.90 20.50 17.27
C HIS A 22 14.27 21.05 17.71
N ARG A 23 14.89 21.91 16.89
CA ARG A 23 16.20 22.55 17.21
C ARG A 23 16.23 24.07 17.00
N VAL A 24 15.14 24.75 17.35
CA VAL A 24 14.98 26.21 17.16
C VAL A 24 15.69 27.00 18.26
N SER A 25 16.15 28.22 17.95
CA SER A 25 16.59 29.20 18.95
C SER A 25 16.03 30.59 18.64
N PRO A 26 16.03 31.56 19.58
CA PRO A 26 15.70 32.96 19.31
C PRO A 26 16.64 33.68 18.33
N LYS A 27 17.68 33.00 17.83
CA LYS A 27 18.62 33.50 16.79
C LYS A 27 18.49 32.73 15.46
N THR A 28 17.54 31.81 15.35
CA THR A 28 17.23 31.11 14.08
C THR A 28 16.81 32.14 13.03
N LEU A 29 17.48 32.12 11.88
CA LEU A 29 17.12 32.94 10.71
C LEU A 29 16.45 32.12 9.60
N VAL A 30 16.70 30.80 9.56
CA VAL A 30 16.13 29.88 8.57
C VAL A 30 15.67 28.61 9.27
N THR A 31 14.42 28.22 9.01
CA THR A 31 13.77 27.05 9.59
C THR A 31 13.37 26.08 8.50
N PHE A 32 13.90 24.87 8.53
CA PHE A 32 13.42 23.77 7.69
C PHE A 32 12.30 23.02 8.42
N CYS A 33 11.21 22.72 7.71
CA CYS A 33 10.03 22.03 8.21
C CYS A 33 9.40 21.17 7.11
N THR A 34 8.63 20.16 7.50
CA THR A 34 7.80 19.37 6.59
C THR A 34 6.47 20.07 6.30
N ASN A 35 5.85 19.75 5.15
CA ASN A 35 4.64 20.42 4.65
C ASN A 35 3.46 20.30 5.63
N ASP A 36 3.28 19.13 6.23
CA ASP A 36 2.29 18.82 7.26
C ASP A 36 2.46 19.63 8.56
N MET A 37 3.69 19.80 9.03
CA MET A 37 3.95 20.52 10.27
C MET A 37 3.84 22.05 10.11
N LEU A 38 4.16 22.59 8.92
CA LEU A 38 3.83 23.98 8.58
C LEU A 38 2.32 24.18 8.42
N LEU A 39 1.63 23.22 7.82
CA LEU A 39 0.16 23.21 7.71
C LEU A 39 -0.52 23.16 9.09
N GLY A 40 -0.02 22.32 10.01
CA GLY A 40 -0.46 22.26 11.40
C GLY A 40 -0.16 23.54 12.18
N THR A 41 0.95 24.22 11.88
CA THR A 41 1.24 25.55 12.44
C THR A 41 0.22 26.59 11.94
N LEU A 42 -0.23 26.50 10.68
CA LEU A 42 -1.28 27.34 10.10
C LEU A 42 -2.70 27.01 10.61
N MET A 43 -2.95 25.80 11.15
CA MET A 43 -4.20 25.44 11.82
C MET A 43 -4.41 26.21 13.13
N ALA A 44 -3.32 26.64 13.79
CA ALA A 44 -3.39 27.50 14.98
C ALA A 44 -3.76 28.97 14.65
N GLY A 45 -3.84 29.32 13.37
CA GLY A 45 -4.26 30.63 12.87
C GLY A 45 -3.17 31.43 12.14
N ASP A 46 -3.59 32.30 11.24
CA ASP A 46 -2.72 33.07 10.32
C ASP A 46 -1.68 33.95 11.05
N SER A 47 -1.93 34.29 12.32
CA SER A 47 -0.99 35.01 13.20
C SER A 47 0.31 34.23 13.46
N ALA A 48 0.34 32.90 13.26
CA ALA A 48 1.55 32.09 13.39
C ALA A 48 2.65 32.48 12.36
N LEU A 49 2.29 33.07 11.22
CA LEU A 49 3.24 33.62 10.25
C LEU A 49 3.59 35.10 10.46
N SER A 50 3.08 35.76 11.51
CA SER A 50 3.31 37.21 11.73
C SER A 50 4.78 37.61 11.90
N THR A 51 5.66 36.67 12.26
CA THR A 51 7.12 36.85 12.36
C THR A 51 7.89 36.34 11.13
N VAL A 52 7.21 35.71 10.17
CA VAL A 52 7.79 35.08 8.99
C VAL A 52 7.70 36.02 7.80
N THR A 53 8.85 36.34 7.18
CA THR A 53 8.89 37.24 6.01
C THR A 53 8.78 36.47 4.69
N HIS A 54 9.32 35.25 4.64
CA HIS A 54 9.39 34.41 3.45
C HIS A 54 9.01 32.97 3.79
N VAL A 55 8.17 32.37 2.95
CA VAL A 55 7.90 30.93 2.91
C VAL A 55 8.42 30.40 1.59
N ILE A 56 9.23 29.34 1.65
CA ILE A 56 9.70 28.61 0.47
C ILE A 56 9.08 27.21 0.55
N VAL A 57 8.30 26.83 -0.46
CA VAL A 57 7.86 25.45 -0.66
C VAL A 57 8.74 24.86 -1.74
N ASP A 58 9.49 23.81 -1.40
CA ASP A 58 10.46 23.16 -2.29
C ASP A 58 9.91 21.86 -2.88
N GLU A 59 10.50 21.43 -4.00
CA GLU A 59 10.10 20.26 -4.80
C GLU A 59 8.58 20.10 -5.03
N VAL A 60 7.90 21.23 -5.30
CA VAL A 60 6.44 21.33 -5.50
C VAL A 60 5.89 20.40 -6.60
N HIS A 61 6.75 19.88 -7.49
CA HIS A 61 6.35 18.89 -8.49
C HIS A 61 6.05 17.48 -7.94
N GLU A 62 6.48 17.13 -6.72
CA GLU A 62 6.13 15.81 -6.14
C GLU A 62 4.62 15.72 -5.81
N ARG A 63 3.92 16.87 -5.71
CA ARG A 63 2.45 16.99 -5.56
C ARG A 63 1.89 16.08 -4.45
N ASP A 64 2.59 16.06 -3.32
CA ASP A 64 2.18 15.40 -2.10
C ASP A 64 0.89 16.02 -1.53
N ARG A 65 0.09 15.21 -0.81
CA ARG A 65 -1.22 15.63 -0.31
C ARG A 65 -1.16 16.89 0.57
N PHE A 66 -0.11 17.04 1.39
CA PHE A 66 0.06 18.16 2.29
C PHE A 66 0.57 19.41 1.56
N SER A 67 1.41 19.26 0.53
CA SER A 67 1.83 20.36 -0.34
C SER A 67 0.62 21.05 -1.00
N ASP A 68 -0.30 20.29 -1.59
CA ASP A 68 -1.49 20.87 -2.22
C ASP A 68 -2.40 21.61 -1.21
N PHE A 69 -2.57 21.10 0.02
CA PHE A 69 -3.32 21.81 1.07
C PHE A 69 -2.60 23.06 1.59
N LEU A 70 -1.27 22.97 1.75
CA LEU A 70 -0.42 24.10 2.11
C LEU A 70 -0.53 25.22 1.07
N LEU A 71 -0.57 24.90 -0.23
CA LEU A 71 -0.78 25.86 -1.30
C LEU A 71 -2.16 26.52 -1.27
N ILE A 72 -3.24 25.76 -0.97
CA ILE A 72 -4.58 26.33 -0.75
C ILE A 72 -4.55 27.37 0.37
N LYS A 73 -4.01 26.98 1.54
CA LYS A 73 -3.98 27.84 2.73
C LYS A 73 -3.09 29.06 2.51
N LEU A 74 -1.88 28.89 1.97
CA LEU A 74 -0.96 29.99 1.67
C LEU A 74 -1.57 30.98 0.64
N ARG A 75 -2.28 30.51 -0.38
CA ARG A 75 -2.96 31.40 -1.35
C ARG A 75 -4.04 32.26 -0.71
N ASP A 76 -4.73 31.76 0.32
CA ASP A 76 -5.70 32.57 1.07
C ASP A 76 -5.01 33.48 2.12
N VAL A 77 -3.92 33.05 2.76
CA VAL A 77 -3.11 33.90 3.67
C VAL A 77 -2.44 35.07 2.93
N LEU A 78 -1.94 34.87 1.71
CA LEU A 78 -1.30 35.92 0.90
C LEU A 78 -2.25 37.09 0.56
N LYS A 79 -3.57 36.87 0.58
CA LYS A 79 -4.57 37.95 0.42
C LYS A 79 -4.71 38.83 1.66
N ASN A 80 -4.32 38.29 2.83
CA ASN A 80 -4.44 38.91 4.14
C ASN A 80 -3.10 39.51 4.63
N GLN A 81 -1.95 39.02 4.14
CA GLN A 81 -0.61 39.39 4.63
C GLN A 81 0.32 39.86 3.50
N ASN A 82 0.13 41.12 3.06
CA ASN A 82 0.89 41.75 1.95
C ASN A 82 2.42 41.76 2.13
N ASN A 83 2.91 41.63 3.36
CA ASN A 83 4.34 41.59 3.69
C ASN A 83 4.98 40.21 3.45
N LEU A 84 4.19 39.14 3.43
CA LEU A 84 4.67 37.76 3.25
C LEU A 84 5.06 37.52 1.80
N LYS A 85 6.20 36.86 1.57
CA LYS A 85 6.63 36.39 0.25
C LYS A 85 6.55 34.87 0.18
N LEU A 86 5.93 34.35 -0.87
CA LEU A 86 5.92 32.93 -1.21
C LEU A 86 6.85 32.68 -2.39
N ILE A 87 7.74 31.70 -2.24
CA ILE A 87 8.60 31.18 -3.31
C ILE A 87 8.23 29.70 -3.50
N LEU A 88 8.05 29.29 -4.76
CA LEU A 88 7.85 27.89 -5.13
C LEU A 88 9.11 27.42 -5.87
N SER A 89 9.72 26.34 -5.38
CA SER A 89 10.90 25.71 -5.96
C SER A 89 10.58 24.29 -6.42
N SER A 90 11.24 23.85 -7.49
CA SER A 90 11.04 22.53 -8.11
C SER A 90 11.98 22.28 -9.27
N ALA A 91 12.50 21.05 -9.38
CA ALA A 91 13.29 20.61 -10.53
C ALA A 91 12.49 20.36 -11.84
N ALA A 92 11.17 20.13 -11.77
CA ALA A 92 10.35 19.67 -12.91
C ALA A 92 8.88 20.13 -12.82
N LEU A 93 8.65 21.44 -12.71
CA LEU A 93 7.33 22.04 -12.46
C LEU A 93 6.50 22.25 -13.74
N ASP A 94 5.18 22.01 -13.69
CA ASP A 94 4.25 22.69 -14.61
C ASP A 94 4.10 24.15 -14.20
N ALA A 95 4.99 25.00 -14.72
CA ALA A 95 4.93 26.43 -14.47
C ALA A 95 3.57 27.04 -14.89
N ASN A 96 2.90 26.53 -15.93
CA ASN A 96 1.63 27.08 -16.39
C ASN A 96 0.50 26.87 -15.39
N LEU A 97 0.46 25.71 -14.73
CA LEU A 97 -0.49 25.43 -13.66
C LEU A 97 -0.37 26.46 -12.53
N PHE A 98 0.85 26.65 -12.00
CA PHE A 98 1.06 27.55 -10.86
C PHE A 98 0.93 29.04 -11.22
N ILE A 99 1.33 29.45 -12.44
CA ILE A 99 1.05 30.80 -12.97
C ILE A 99 -0.46 31.09 -12.99
N ARG A 100 -1.27 30.14 -13.47
CA ARG A 100 -2.75 30.29 -13.47
C ARG A 100 -3.30 30.28 -12.05
N TYR A 101 -2.81 29.39 -11.20
CA TYR A 101 -3.33 29.15 -9.85
C TYR A 101 -3.12 30.32 -8.88
N PHE A 102 -1.98 31.01 -8.98
CA PHE A 102 -1.63 32.18 -8.16
C PHE A 102 -1.92 33.53 -8.83
N GLY A 103 -2.34 33.55 -10.10
CA GLY A 103 -2.70 34.78 -10.81
C GLY A 103 -1.50 35.59 -11.30
N SER A 104 -0.71 35.00 -12.21
CA SER A 104 0.45 35.63 -12.87
C SER A 104 1.64 35.92 -11.95
N CYS A 105 2.18 34.86 -11.31
CA CYS A 105 3.48 34.95 -10.64
C CYS A 105 4.66 35.00 -11.64
N PRO A 106 5.78 35.66 -11.29
CA PRO A 106 7.00 35.65 -12.10
C PRO A 106 7.73 34.30 -11.96
N VAL A 107 8.28 33.78 -13.07
CA VAL A 107 9.06 32.54 -13.10
C VAL A 107 10.53 32.83 -13.41
N ILE A 108 11.42 32.31 -12.56
CA ILE A 108 12.88 32.44 -12.71
C ILE A 108 13.44 31.06 -13.05
N HIS A 109 13.91 30.87 -14.28
CA HIS A 109 14.54 29.63 -14.71
C HIS A 109 16.04 29.63 -14.36
N ILE A 110 16.39 29.05 -13.22
CA ILE A 110 17.79 28.87 -12.80
C ILE A 110 18.42 27.79 -13.68
N GLN A 111 19.27 28.18 -14.64
CA GLN A 111 20.02 27.24 -15.46
C GLN A 111 21.14 26.57 -14.64
N GLY A 112 20.87 25.36 -14.16
CA GLY A 112 21.92 24.45 -13.71
C GLY A 112 22.90 24.13 -14.85
N ARG A 113 24.11 23.68 -14.49
CA ARG A 113 25.13 23.21 -15.46
C ARG A 113 25.32 21.68 -15.36
N PRO A 114 24.30 20.85 -15.65
CA PRO A 114 24.50 19.41 -15.76
C PRO A 114 25.41 19.11 -16.95
N PHE A 115 26.14 18.01 -16.86
CA PHE A 115 26.88 17.49 -18.00
C PHE A 115 25.91 16.89 -19.03
N GLN A 116 26.35 16.83 -20.29
CA GLN A 116 25.54 16.27 -21.37
C GLN A 116 25.25 14.78 -21.11
N VAL A 117 23.97 14.41 -21.12
CA VAL A 117 23.53 13.01 -21.07
C VAL A 117 22.99 12.62 -22.43
N LYS A 118 23.62 11.63 -23.08
CA LYS A 118 23.11 11.03 -24.31
C LYS A 118 21.88 10.18 -24.00
N GLU A 119 20.79 10.39 -24.74
CA GLU A 119 19.59 9.55 -24.66
C GLU A 119 19.62 8.48 -25.76
N MET A 120 19.16 7.28 -25.42
CA MET A 120 18.93 6.15 -26.32
C MET A 120 17.54 5.58 -26.00
N PHE A 121 16.64 5.52 -26.97
CA PHE A 121 15.32 4.88 -26.85
C PHE A 121 15.37 3.42 -27.31
N LEU A 122 14.29 2.66 -27.09
CA LEU A 122 14.25 1.20 -27.35
C LEU A 122 14.78 0.82 -28.73
N GLU A 123 14.33 1.51 -29.79
CA GLU A 123 14.78 1.28 -31.16
C GLU A 123 16.28 1.57 -31.37
N ASP A 124 16.83 2.58 -30.70
CA ASP A 124 18.28 2.87 -30.73
C ASP A 124 19.08 1.77 -30.00
N ILE A 125 18.55 1.25 -28.89
CA ILE A 125 19.17 0.20 -28.09
C ILE A 125 19.18 -1.12 -28.87
N LEU A 126 18.03 -1.51 -29.44
CA LEU A 126 17.92 -2.72 -30.27
C LEU A 126 18.88 -2.67 -31.45
N ARG A 127 18.93 -1.54 -32.18
CA ARG A 127 19.86 -1.36 -33.31
C ARG A 127 21.33 -1.36 -32.86
N SER A 128 21.69 -0.62 -31.81
CA SER A 128 23.10 -0.47 -31.39
C SER A 128 23.68 -1.66 -30.63
N THR A 129 22.84 -2.48 -29.98
CA THR A 129 23.27 -3.70 -29.29
C THR A 129 23.11 -4.97 -30.13
N GLY A 130 22.41 -4.90 -31.28
CA GLY A 130 22.13 -6.05 -32.14
C GLY A 130 21.24 -7.11 -31.49
N TYR A 131 20.45 -6.75 -30.46
CA TYR A 131 19.67 -7.70 -29.68
C TYR A 131 18.54 -8.35 -30.48
N ALA A 132 18.48 -9.68 -30.42
CA ALA A 132 17.37 -10.48 -30.93
C ALA A 132 17.21 -11.76 -30.09
N ASN A 133 16.06 -11.92 -29.43
CA ASN A 133 15.69 -13.19 -28.78
C ASN A 133 15.12 -14.19 -29.82
N LYS A 134 14.89 -15.45 -29.42
CA LYS A 134 14.44 -16.50 -30.36
C LYS A 134 13.06 -16.25 -30.95
N GLU A 135 12.15 -15.59 -30.24
CA GLU A 135 10.83 -15.26 -30.79
C GLU A 135 10.90 -14.09 -31.79
N MET A 136 11.77 -13.10 -31.56
CA MET A 136 12.10 -12.08 -32.57
C MET A 136 12.69 -12.70 -33.85
N VAL A 137 13.55 -13.72 -33.72
CA VAL A 137 14.13 -14.44 -34.87
C VAL A 137 13.05 -15.23 -35.62
N LYS A 138 12.28 -16.08 -34.92
CA LYS A 138 11.13 -16.81 -35.51
C LYS A 138 10.14 -15.88 -36.21
N TYR A 139 9.83 -14.72 -35.61
CA TYR A 139 8.94 -13.72 -36.20
C TYR A 139 9.49 -13.17 -37.52
N LYS A 140 10.79 -12.81 -37.55
CA LYS A 140 11.47 -12.35 -38.78
C LYS A 140 11.52 -13.45 -39.85
N GLU A 141 11.84 -14.70 -39.47
CA GLU A 141 11.84 -15.85 -40.39
C GLU A 141 10.45 -16.09 -40.99
N LYS A 142 9.40 -16.10 -40.16
CA LYS A 142 8.01 -16.26 -40.61
C LYS A 142 7.58 -15.11 -41.52
N LYS A 143 7.88 -13.85 -41.16
CA LYS A 143 7.57 -12.67 -41.97
C LYS A 143 8.26 -12.73 -43.34
N GLN A 144 9.54 -13.13 -43.39
CA GLN A 144 10.25 -13.36 -44.65
C GLN A 144 9.66 -14.52 -45.47
N GLN A 145 9.13 -15.56 -44.84
CA GLN A 145 8.43 -16.65 -45.53
C GLN A 145 7.08 -16.18 -46.10
N GLU A 146 6.31 -15.39 -45.36
CA GLU A 146 5.06 -14.77 -45.83
C GLU A 146 5.31 -13.76 -46.97
N GLU A 147 6.39 -12.98 -46.91
CA GLU A 147 6.80 -12.07 -47.99
C GLU A 147 7.26 -12.82 -49.24
N LYS A 148 8.05 -13.90 -49.09
CA LYS A 148 8.40 -14.79 -50.21
C LYS A 148 7.15 -15.40 -50.84
N GLN A 149 6.21 -15.89 -50.04
CA GLN A 149 4.93 -16.43 -50.53
C GLN A 149 4.09 -15.37 -51.26
N LYS A 150 4.01 -14.14 -50.75
CA LYS A 150 3.33 -13.01 -51.42
C LYS A 150 4.00 -12.63 -52.74
N ASN A 151 5.33 -12.62 -52.80
CA ASN A 151 6.07 -12.34 -54.03
C ASN A 151 5.87 -13.46 -55.07
N THR A 152 6.00 -14.73 -54.68
CA THR A 152 5.73 -15.87 -55.57
C THR A 152 4.26 -15.91 -56.03
N LEU A 153 3.31 -15.50 -55.20
CA LEU A 153 1.90 -15.35 -55.59
C LEU A 153 1.70 -14.22 -56.60
N ALA A 154 2.34 -13.06 -56.41
CA ALA A 154 2.30 -11.94 -57.35
C ALA A 154 2.97 -12.29 -58.70
N GLU A 155 4.10 -13.00 -58.66
CA GLU A 155 4.74 -13.60 -59.85
C GLU A 155 3.77 -14.55 -60.56
N TRP A 156 3.10 -15.45 -59.84
CA TRP A 156 2.07 -16.36 -60.38
C TRP A 156 0.92 -15.61 -61.07
N CYS A 157 0.34 -14.60 -60.42
CA CYS A 157 -0.73 -13.79 -61.01
C CYS A 157 -0.25 -13.09 -62.29
N SER A 158 0.96 -12.51 -62.30
CA SER A 158 1.53 -11.85 -63.48
C SER A 158 1.85 -12.82 -64.64
N ALA A 159 2.17 -14.08 -64.32
CA ALA A 159 2.34 -15.15 -65.32
C ALA A 159 0.98 -15.63 -65.88
N GLN A 160 -0.07 -15.61 -65.05
CA GLN A 160 -1.42 -15.99 -65.45
C GLN A 160 -2.07 -14.94 -66.37
N ASP A 161 -1.83 -13.64 -66.14
CA ASP A 161 -2.25 -12.58 -67.06
C ASP A 161 -1.55 -12.66 -68.43
N ASN A 162 -0.28 -13.07 -68.46
CA ASN A 162 0.46 -13.27 -69.72
C ASN A 162 0.03 -14.52 -70.50
N THR A 163 -0.56 -15.52 -69.85
CA THR A 163 -1.03 -16.75 -70.51
C THR A 163 -2.47 -16.66 -71.00
N ASN A 164 -3.26 -15.68 -70.56
CA ASN A 164 -4.69 -15.54 -70.91
C ASN A 164 -4.99 -14.73 -72.20
N LYS A 165 -4.00 -14.48 -73.06
CA LYS A 165 -4.18 -13.88 -74.41
C LYS A 165 -4.06 -14.91 -75.54
N GLY A 166 -4.84 -16.00 -75.46
CA GLY A 166 -4.74 -17.12 -76.40
C GLY A 166 -6.04 -17.88 -76.69
N THR A 167 -6.74 -17.48 -77.75
CA THR A 167 -7.84 -18.23 -78.42
C THR A 167 -9.16 -18.42 -77.63
N SER A 168 -10.17 -19.02 -78.28
CA SER A 168 -11.59 -18.97 -77.90
C SER A 168 -12.29 -20.29 -78.25
N ARG A 169 -13.43 -20.57 -77.58
CA ARG A 169 -14.71 -21.07 -78.16
C ARG A 169 -15.39 -22.26 -77.43
N ARG A 170 -16.53 -21.94 -76.79
CA ARG A 170 -17.77 -22.75 -76.61
C ARG A 170 -17.89 -23.90 -75.57
N GLN A 171 -19.09 -23.88 -74.97
CA GLN A 171 -20.01 -24.98 -74.59
C GLN A 171 -20.01 -25.56 -73.17
N LYS A 172 -21.17 -26.14 -72.82
CA LYS A 172 -21.65 -26.51 -71.47
C LYS A 172 -21.61 -28.03 -71.28
N SER A 173 -21.32 -28.50 -70.05
CA SER A 173 -22.16 -29.48 -69.31
C SER A 173 -21.61 -29.82 -67.91
N VAL A 174 -22.51 -30.24 -67.01
CA VAL A 174 -22.30 -30.97 -65.72
C VAL A 174 -22.71 -32.46 -65.96
N PRO A 175 -22.59 -33.48 -65.05
CA PRO A 175 -22.38 -33.46 -63.58
C PRO A 175 -21.45 -34.55 -62.94
N ARG A 176 -21.32 -34.48 -61.59
CA ARG A 176 -21.16 -35.52 -60.51
C ARG A 176 -20.77 -37.00 -60.84
N THR A 177 -19.90 -37.59 -59.98
CA THR A 177 -20.21 -38.75 -59.08
C THR A 177 -19.12 -39.05 -58.00
N ASN A 178 -19.59 -39.40 -56.79
CA ASN A 178 -19.21 -40.37 -55.72
C ASN A 178 -17.80 -41.05 -55.69
N GLU A 179 -17.09 -41.14 -54.54
CA GLU A 179 -17.04 -42.20 -53.47
C GLU A 179 -16.43 -43.56 -53.92
N GLU A 180 -15.34 -44.09 -53.31
CA GLU A 180 -15.18 -45.05 -52.16
C GLU A 180 -13.64 -45.29 -51.92
N TYR A 181 -13.05 -45.96 -50.90
CA TYR A 181 -13.25 -46.15 -49.43
C TYR A 181 -12.01 -46.97 -48.88
N LYS A 182 -11.84 -47.08 -47.54
CA LYS A 182 -10.95 -48.02 -46.75
C LYS A 182 -9.43 -47.68 -46.67
N TRP A 183 -8.68 -47.79 -45.56
CA TRP A 183 -8.65 -48.66 -44.33
C TRP A 183 -8.11 -50.09 -44.63
N LEU A 184 -7.28 -50.82 -43.87
CA LEU A 184 -6.73 -50.88 -42.48
C LEU A 184 -5.25 -51.40 -42.55
N ASP A 185 -4.41 -51.63 -41.52
CA ASP A 185 -4.12 -51.11 -40.15
C ASP A 185 -2.95 -52.00 -39.56
N ASP A 186 -2.64 -51.97 -38.24
CA ASP A 186 -1.73 -52.85 -37.45
C ASP A 186 -0.19 -52.62 -37.54
N GLY A 187 0.59 -52.49 -36.45
CA GLY A 187 0.24 -52.33 -35.02
C GLY A 187 1.42 -52.32 -34.03
N GLY A 188 1.34 -51.48 -32.98
CA GLY A 188 2.14 -51.52 -31.72
C GLY A 188 3.62 -51.06 -31.75
N ASP A 189 4.23 -50.58 -30.65
CA ASP A 189 3.69 -50.03 -29.38
C ASP A 189 4.78 -49.20 -28.63
N THR A 190 4.37 -48.45 -27.59
CA THR A 190 5.14 -47.85 -26.47
C THR A 190 5.87 -46.49 -26.61
N VAL A 191 5.34 -45.51 -25.86
CA VAL A 191 6.04 -44.67 -24.83
C VAL A 191 6.76 -43.34 -25.22
N PHE A 192 6.09 -42.25 -24.80
CA PHE A 192 6.58 -40.97 -24.21
C PHE A 192 6.89 -39.69 -25.05
N ASN A 193 6.23 -38.61 -24.59
CA ASN A 193 6.64 -37.19 -24.51
C ASN A 193 6.85 -36.34 -25.79
N GLN A 194 5.76 -35.69 -26.22
CA GLN A 194 5.77 -34.25 -26.50
C GLN A 194 4.60 -33.56 -25.78
N LEU A 195 4.88 -32.96 -24.62
CA LEU A 195 4.01 -31.96 -23.99
C LEU A 195 4.50 -30.57 -24.41
N THR A 196 3.59 -29.72 -24.88
CA THR A 196 3.87 -28.32 -25.28
C THR A 196 2.79 -27.40 -24.71
N GLU A 197 3.13 -26.12 -24.55
CA GLU A 197 2.40 -25.16 -23.70
C GLU A 197 1.04 -24.71 -24.29
N LYS A 198 0.03 -25.58 -24.18
CA LYS A 198 -1.38 -25.23 -24.45
C LYS A 198 -2.32 -25.41 -23.25
N ASP A 199 -1.90 -26.12 -22.20
CA ASP A 199 -2.76 -26.47 -21.06
C ASP A 199 -2.83 -25.37 -19.99
N VAL A 200 -3.06 -24.14 -20.41
CA VAL A 200 -3.47 -23.01 -19.55
C VAL A 200 -4.70 -22.35 -20.16
N ASN A 201 -5.88 -22.76 -19.68
CA ASN A 201 -7.21 -22.29 -20.08
C ASN A 201 -7.73 -22.74 -21.45
N CYS A 202 -7.53 -24.01 -21.82
CA CYS A 202 -8.53 -24.71 -22.62
C CYS A 202 -9.80 -24.86 -21.78
N LEU A 203 -10.85 -24.07 -22.07
CA LEU A 203 -12.17 -24.27 -21.48
C LEU A 203 -12.77 -25.58 -21.99
N GLU A 204 -13.57 -26.25 -21.16
CA GLU A 204 -14.28 -27.47 -21.55
C GLU A 204 -15.13 -27.22 -22.82
N PRO A 205 -15.16 -28.13 -23.82
CA PRO A 205 -15.85 -27.89 -25.09
C PRO A 205 -17.34 -27.56 -24.96
N TRP A 206 -17.99 -28.02 -23.88
CA TRP A 206 -19.38 -27.67 -23.59
C TRP A 206 -19.53 -26.23 -23.10
N ILE A 207 -18.60 -25.72 -22.29
CA ILE A 207 -18.59 -24.31 -21.82
C ILE A 207 -18.38 -23.38 -23.00
N VAL A 208 -17.43 -23.69 -23.90
CA VAL A 208 -17.18 -22.92 -25.13
C VAL A 208 -18.48 -22.81 -25.95
N LYS A 209 -19.16 -23.94 -26.18
CA LYS A 209 -20.41 -23.98 -26.93
C LYS A 209 -21.54 -23.21 -26.26
N GLU A 210 -21.71 -23.35 -24.94
CA GLU A 210 -22.75 -22.66 -24.17
C GLU A 210 -22.52 -21.14 -24.16
N MET A 211 -21.26 -20.71 -24.04
CA MET A 211 -20.85 -19.31 -24.04
C MET A 211 -21.04 -18.66 -25.42
N ASP A 212 -20.69 -19.36 -26.50
CA ASP A 212 -20.94 -18.94 -27.89
C ASP A 212 -22.45 -18.84 -28.18
N SER A 213 -23.26 -19.79 -27.69
CA SER A 213 -24.72 -19.72 -27.78
C SER A 213 -25.24 -18.50 -27.04
N CYS A 214 -24.94 -18.34 -25.74
CA CYS A 214 -25.39 -17.20 -24.94
C CYS A 214 -25.07 -15.86 -25.60
N LEU A 215 -23.85 -15.68 -26.13
CA LEU A 215 -23.46 -14.45 -26.84
C LEU A 215 -24.22 -14.26 -28.16
N SER A 216 -24.47 -15.33 -28.92
CA SER A 216 -25.30 -15.30 -30.13
C SER A 216 -26.77 -15.01 -29.84
N ASP A 217 -27.33 -15.64 -28.81
CA ASP A 217 -28.74 -15.58 -28.46
C ASP A 217 -29.11 -14.22 -27.85
N ILE A 218 -28.26 -13.66 -26.98
CA ILE A 218 -28.35 -12.26 -26.52
C ILE A 218 -28.34 -11.29 -27.73
N TRP A 219 -27.45 -11.53 -28.70
CA TRP A 219 -27.38 -10.71 -29.90
C TRP A 219 -28.59 -10.90 -30.83
N LEU A 220 -29.15 -12.09 -30.98
CA LEU A 220 -30.31 -12.32 -31.85
C LEU A 220 -31.60 -11.79 -31.19
N HIS A 221 -31.87 -12.20 -29.95
CA HIS A 221 -33.18 -12.05 -29.31
C HIS A 221 -33.34 -10.78 -28.48
N LYS A 222 -32.26 -10.04 -28.18
CA LYS A 222 -32.23 -8.91 -27.22
C LYS A 222 -32.64 -9.29 -25.80
N ASP A 223 -32.52 -10.56 -25.44
CA ASP A 223 -32.88 -11.04 -24.11
C ASP A 223 -31.88 -10.50 -23.07
N ILE A 224 -32.41 -9.96 -21.97
CA ILE A 224 -31.64 -9.39 -20.86
C ILE A 224 -31.42 -10.45 -19.76
N ASP A 225 -32.32 -11.43 -19.63
CA ASP A 225 -32.21 -12.47 -18.61
C ASP A 225 -31.12 -13.49 -18.98
N LEU A 226 -30.84 -13.68 -20.28
CA LEU A 226 -29.66 -14.42 -20.75
C LEU A 226 -28.32 -13.80 -20.30
N PHE A 227 -28.26 -12.50 -19.97
CA PHE A 227 -27.06 -11.94 -19.32
C PHE A 227 -26.85 -12.52 -17.91
N ALA A 228 -27.90 -12.90 -17.17
CA ALA A 228 -27.73 -13.54 -15.87
C ALA A 228 -27.07 -14.92 -16.00
N GLN A 229 -27.44 -15.71 -17.03
CA GLN A 229 -26.78 -16.97 -17.36
C GLN A 229 -25.32 -16.77 -17.79
N LEU A 230 -25.06 -15.82 -18.71
CA LEU A 230 -23.71 -15.46 -19.14
C LEU A 230 -22.81 -15.01 -17.98
N LEU A 231 -23.33 -14.17 -17.09
CA LEU A 231 -22.61 -13.67 -15.91
C LEU A 231 -22.40 -14.77 -14.86
N ASN A 232 -23.33 -15.73 -14.72
CA ASN A 232 -23.13 -16.90 -13.86
C ASN A 232 -21.98 -17.77 -14.38
N LEU A 233 -21.94 -18.07 -15.69
CA LEU A 233 -20.81 -18.80 -16.32
C LEU A 233 -19.46 -18.09 -16.08
N ILE A 234 -19.43 -16.76 -16.19
CA ILE A 234 -18.24 -15.94 -15.88
C ILE A 234 -17.82 -16.01 -14.40
N LEU A 235 -18.78 -15.96 -13.47
CA LEU A 235 -18.51 -15.86 -12.03
C LEU A 235 -18.23 -17.21 -11.34
N THR A 236 -18.81 -18.29 -11.87
CA THR A 236 -18.82 -19.64 -11.29
C THR A 236 -17.77 -20.52 -11.98
N GLU A 237 -17.81 -20.66 -13.31
CA GLU A 237 -16.88 -21.50 -14.09
C GLU A 237 -15.54 -20.81 -14.41
N ASN A 238 -15.26 -19.66 -13.78
CA ASN A 238 -14.01 -18.89 -13.92
C ASN A 238 -13.69 -18.48 -15.38
N VAL A 239 -14.71 -18.38 -16.24
CA VAL A 239 -14.57 -17.91 -17.63
C VAL A 239 -14.15 -16.44 -17.64
N SER A 240 -13.31 -16.05 -18.61
CA SER A 240 -12.91 -14.65 -18.72
C SER A 240 -14.09 -13.76 -19.10
N VAL A 241 -14.23 -12.62 -18.42
CA VAL A 241 -15.13 -11.51 -18.81
C VAL A 241 -14.84 -11.05 -20.26
N ASP A 242 -13.57 -11.15 -20.69
CA ASP A 242 -13.11 -10.87 -22.06
C ASP A 242 -13.13 -12.12 -22.96
N TYR A 243 -13.97 -13.12 -22.65
CA TYR A 243 -14.21 -14.24 -23.56
C TYR A 243 -14.69 -13.70 -24.91
N ARG A 244 -14.10 -14.23 -25.98
CA ARG A 244 -14.39 -13.88 -27.36
C ARG A 244 -15.09 -15.06 -28.00
N HIS A 245 -16.27 -14.81 -28.56
CA HIS A 245 -17.02 -15.80 -29.31
C HIS A 245 -16.13 -16.44 -30.39
N SER A 246 -16.11 -17.77 -30.49
CA SER A 246 -15.14 -18.51 -31.30
C SER A 246 -15.04 -18.06 -32.76
N GLU A 247 -16.19 -17.90 -33.44
CA GLU A 247 -16.25 -17.44 -34.84
C GLU A 247 -16.11 -15.91 -35.01
N THR A 248 -16.89 -15.13 -34.27
CA THR A 248 -17.05 -13.68 -34.51
C THR A 248 -16.02 -12.80 -33.79
N GLY A 249 -15.32 -13.36 -32.81
CA GLY A 249 -14.40 -12.65 -31.92
C GLY A 249 -15.09 -11.65 -30.97
N ALA A 250 -16.43 -11.57 -30.99
CA ALA A 250 -17.19 -10.60 -30.20
C ALA A 250 -17.16 -10.94 -28.71
N THR A 251 -17.07 -9.92 -27.85
CA THR A 251 -17.18 -10.07 -26.39
C THR A 251 -18.56 -9.67 -25.90
N ALA A 252 -18.91 -10.10 -24.68
CA ALA A 252 -20.11 -9.66 -23.96
C ALA A 252 -20.28 -8.13 -23.98
N LEU A 253 -19.16 -7.40 -23.82
CA LEU A 253 -19.12 -5.94 -23.81
C LEU A 253 -19.42 -5.32 -25.19
N MET A 254 -18.99 -5.93 -26.30
CA MET A 254 -19.33 -5.44 -27.65
C MET A 254 -20.82 -5.64 -27.96
N ILE A 255 -21.36 -6.79 -27.56
CA ILE A 255 -22.77 -7.16 -27.77
C ILE A 255 -23.70 -6.26 -26.96
N SER A 256 -23.42 -6.03 -25.68
CA SER A 256 -24.19 -5.05 -24.87
C SER A 256 -24.03 -3.63 -25.40
N SER A 257 -22.83 -3.25 -25.83
CA SER A 257 -22.56 -1.90 -26.34
C SER A 257 -23.25 -1.59 -27.67
N GLY A 258 -23.31 -2.56 -28.60
CA GLY A 258 -24.08 -2.42 -29.84
C GLY A 258 -25.60 -2.46 -29.63
N ARG A 259 -26.09 -3.05 -28.53
CA ARG A 259 -27.52 -3.15 -28.22
C ARG A 259 -28.08 -2.05 -27.32
N GLY A 260 -27.22 -1.24 -26.70
CA GLY A 260 -27.64 -0.15 -25.82
C GLY A 260 -27.93 -0.59 -24.38
N PHE A 261 -27.43 -1.76 -23.96
CA PHE A 261 -27.67 -2.33 -22.64
C PHE A 261 -26.77 -1.67 -21.58
N LEU A 262 -27.09 -0.41 -21.24
CA LEU A 262 -26.24 0.49 -20.43
C LEU A 262 -25.82 -0.11 -19.08
N SER A 263 -26.76 -0.67 -18.31
CA SER A 263 -26.45 -1.26 -17.00
C SER A 263 -25.59 -2.54 -17.12
N GLN A 264 -25.76 -3.34 -18.17
CA GLN A 264 -24.88 -4.48 -18.46
C GLN A 264 -23.49 -4.03 -18.94
N VAL A 265 -23.37 -2.90 -19.65
CA VAL A 265 -22.07 -2.28 -19.97
C VAL A 265 -21.37 -1.83 -18.69
N GLU A 266 -22.05 -1.10 -17.80
CA GLU A 266 -21.51 -0.70 -16.48
C GLU A 266 -21.10 -1.91 -15.63
N GLN A 267 -21.93 -2.95 -15.58
CA GLN A 267 -21.65 -4.18 -14.85
C GLN A 267 -20.42 -4.92 -15.40
N LEU A 268 -20.31 -5.08 -16.72
CA LEU A 268 -19.15 -5.71 -17.35
C LEU A 268 -17.86 -4.90 -17.14
N ILE A 269 -17.92 -3.57 -17.23
CA ILE A 269 -16.78 -2.68 -16.96
C ILE A 269 -16.36 -2.79 -15.48
N SER A 270 -17.29 -2.83 -14.53
CA SER A 270 -16.97 -3.01 -13.10
C SER A 270 -16.39 -4.39 -12.79
N MET A 271 -16.77 -5.43 -13.55
CA MET A 271 -16.15 -6.76 -13.54
C MET A 271 -14.79 -6.81 -14.27
N GLY A 272 -14.33 -5.70 -14.84
CA GLY A 272 -13.02 -5.55 -15.48
C GLY A 272 -12.97 -6.01 -16.93
N ALA A 273 -14.06 -5.86 -17.69
CA ALA A 273 -14.06 -6.05 -19.15
C ALA A 273 -13.16 -5.02 -19.86
N SER A 274 -12.37 -5.46 -20.83
CA SER A 274 -11.49 -4.60 -21.62
C SER A 274 -12.24 -3.90 -22.75
N ILE A 275 -12.41 -2.58 -22.61
CA ILE A 275 -12.91 -1.69 -23.67
C ILE A 275 -12.04 -1.71 -24.95
N HIS A 276 -10.82 -2.26 -24.88
CA HIS A 276 -9.85 -2.31 -25.98
C HIS A 276 -9.81 -3.67 -26.71
N CYS A 277 -10.62 -4.65 -26.30
CA CYS A 277 -10.84 -5.87 -27.11
C CYS A 277 -11.35 -5.49 -28.51
N LYS A 278 -10.98 -6.29 -29.52
CA LYS A 278 -11.41 -6.13 -30.92
C LYS A 278 -12.06 -7.44 -31.41
N SER A 279 -13.22 -7.34 -32.06
CA SER A 279 -13.87 -8.47 -32.75
C SER A 279 -13.15 -8.81 -34.07
N SER A 280 -13.55 -9.88 -34.77
CA SER A 280 -12.87 -10.34 -36.01
C SER A 280 -12.89 -9.31 -37.16
N ASN A 281 -13.74 -8.28 -37.08
CA ASN A 281 -13.77 -7.12 -37.99
C ASN A 281 -12.89 -5.93 -37.54
N GLY A 282 -12.16 -6.06 -36.43
CA GLY A 282 -11.26 -5.04 -35.87
C GLY A 282 -11.92 -3.98 -34.97
N TRP A 283 -13.24 -3.98 -34.81
CA TRP A 283 -13.99 -2.97 -34.05
C TRP A 283 -13.91 -3.18 -32.52
N MET A 284 -13.82 -2.09 -31.76
CA MET A 284 -13.91 -2.08 -30.29
C MET A 284 -15.36 -1.86 -29.82
N ALA A 285 -15.63 -2.07 -28.53
CA ALA A 285 -16.97 -1.87 -27.95
C ALA A 285 -17.58 -0.47 -28.23
N VAL A 286 -16.75 0.58 -28.22
CA VAL A 286 -17.19 1.94 -28.57
C VAL A 286 -17.53 2.11 -30.05
N ASP A 287 -16.87 1.37 -30.95
CA ASP A 287 -17.14 1.41 -32.38
C ASP A 287 -18.45 0.67 -32.71
N TRP A 288 -18.73 -0.43 -32.00
CA TRP A 288 -20.05 -1.08 -32.00
C TRP A 288 -21.13 -0.11 -31.51
N ALA A 289 -20.93 0.56 -30.38
CA ALA A 289 -21.90 1.54 -29.85
C ALA A 289 -22.16 2.69 -30.84
N ARG A 290 -21.12 3.27 -31.45
CA ARG A 290 -21.27 4.31 -32.49
C ARG A 290 -21.98 3.78 -33.74
N HIS A 291 -21.62 2.59 -34.24
CA HIS A 291 -22.19 2.03 -35.47
C HIS A 291 -23.69 1.71 -35.32
N PHE A 292 -24.12 1.26 -34.14
CA PHE A 292 -25.52 0.97 -33.83
C PHE A 292 -26.27 2.13 -33.14
N GLY A 293 -25.68 3.34 -33.09
CA GLY A 293 -26.35 4.58 -32.69
C GLY A 293 -26.57 4.79 -31.17
N GLN A 294 -25.86 4.05 -30.33
CA GLN A 294 -26.07 3.99 -28.87
C GLN A 294 -25.36 5.13 -28.12
N THR A 295 -25.85 6.37 -28.28
CA THR A 295 -25.20 7.60 -27.80
C THR A 295 -24.84 7.61 -26.31
N GLU A 296 -25.72 7.13 -25.43
CA GLU A 296 -25.47 7.07 -23.98
C GLU A 296 -24.31 6.12 -23.64
N VAL A 297 -24.26 4.96 -24.31
CA VAL A 297 -23.17 3.99 -24.16
C VAL A 297 -21.86 4.52 -24.75
N VAL A 298 -21.91 5.27 -25.86
CA VAL A 298 -20.72 5.97 -26.40
C VAL A 298 -20.17 6.95 -25.36
N HIS A 299 -21.02 7.80 -24.76
CA HIS A 299 -20.59 8.75 -23.74
C HIS A 299 -20.06 8.05 -22.46
N LEU A 300 -20.66 6.92 -22.06
CA LEU A 300 -20.15 6.09 -20.96
C LEU A 300 -18.75 5.53 -21.29
N LEU A 301 -18.58 4.87 -22.44
CA LEU A 301 -17.30 4.30 -22.86
C LEU A 301 -16.22 5.36 -23.09
N GLU A 302 -16.58 6.53 -23.63
CA GLU A 302 -15.65 7.66 -23.82
C GLU A 302 -15.27 8.32 -22.49
N SER A 303 -16.18 8.45 -21.52
CA SER A 303 -15.85 8.98 -20.19
C SER A 303 -15.00 8.01 -19.36
N TYR A 304 -15.25 6.70 -19.44
CA TYR A 304 -14.34 5.69 -18.90
C TYR A 304 -12.97 5.71 -19.62
N SER A 305 -12.95 5.82 -20.95
CA SER A 305 -11.70 5.93 -21.72
C SER A 305 -10.95 7.23 -21.45
N ALA A 306 -11.62 8.33 -21.09
CA ALA A 306 -10.95 9.56 -20.66
C ALA A 306 -10.38 9.40 -19.23
N SER A 307 -11.10 8.69 -18.36
CA SER A 307 -10.70 8.45 -16.96
C SER A 307 -9.54 7.44 -16.79
N PHE A 308 -9.30 6.58 -17.79
CA PHE A 308 -8.25 5.55 -17.78
C PHE A 308 -7.19 5.69 -18.91
N GLY A 309 -7.50 6.39 -20.01
CA GLY A 309 -6.89 6.13 -21.32
C GLY A 309 -5.81 7.08 -21.82
N PHE A 310 -5.16 7.86 -20.96
CA PHE A 310 -3.98 8.67 -21.32
C PHE A 310 -2.63 8.04 -20.91
N GLY A 311 -2.57 6.72 -20.71
CA GLY A 311 -1.33 5.99 -20.43
C GLY A 311 -1.28 4.54 -20.96
N ASN A 312 -2.39 3.81 -20.92
CA ASN A 312 -2.44 2.36 -21.17
C ASN A 312 -2.89 1.97 -22.60
N MET A 313 -2.50 2.74 -23.63
CA MET A 313 -2.53 2.20 -24.99
C MET A 313 -1.38 1.20 -25.15
N ASP A 314 -1.65 -0.02 -25.59
CA ASP A 314 -0.62 -1.00 -26.00
C ASP A 314 0.26 -0.45 -27.13
N GLU A 315 1.58 -0.59 -27.02
CA GLU A 315 2.54 -0.05 -27.99
C GLU A 315 2.39 -0.69 -29.37
N SER A 316 1.94 -1.95 -29.46
CA SER A 316 1.62 -2.60 -30.75
C SER A 316 0.53 -1.83 -31.51
N SER A 317 -0.46 -1.31 -30.77
CA SER A 317 -1.56 -0.50 -31.32
C SER A 317 -1.18 0.97 -31.56
N LEU A 318 -0.08 1.47 -30.96
CA LEU A 318 0.50 2.77 -31.30
C LEU A 318 1.31 2.68 -32.60
N VAL A 319 2.21 1.69 -32.71
CA VAL A 319 3.08 1.48 -33.89
C VAL A 319 2.26 1.23 -35.17
N GLN A 320 1.10 0.58 -35.06
CA GLN A 320 0.15 0.42 -36.18
C GLN A 320 -0.51 1.73 -36.63
N LYS A 321 -0.65 2.74 -35.74
CA LYS A 321 -1.31 4.01 -36.05
C LYS A 321 -0.34 5.06 -36.60
N SER A 322 0.87 5.19 -36.05
CA SER A 322 1.87 6.19 -36.46
C SER A 322 2.78 5.68 -37.59
N ALA A 323 2.19 5.16 -38.67
CA ALA A 323 2.94 4.51 -39.75
C ALA A 323 3.79 5.46 -40.62
N SER A 324 3.62 6.78 -40.48
CA SER A 324 4.37 7.83 -41.20
C SER A 324 5.70 8.20 -40.54
N ASP A 325 5.78 8.17 -39.21
CA ASP A 325 6.79 8.94 -38.46
C ASP A 325 8.03 8.10 -38.05
N LEU A 326 7.94 6.78 -38.19
CA LEU A 326 9.01 5.82 -37.89
C LEU A 326 9.65 5.28 -39.16
N SER A 327 10.98 5.12 -39.15
CA SER A 327 11.72 4.35 -40.14
C SER A 327 11.11 2.95 -40.33
N ALA A 328 11.16 2.40 -41.54
CA ALA A 328 10.72 1.03 -41.80
C ALA A 328 11.53 0.01 -40.97
N GLU A 329 12.82 0.27 -40.77
CA GLU A 329 13.72 -0.55 -39.93
C GLU A 329 13.30 -0.49 -38.44
N ASP A 330 13.13 0.71 -37.88
CA ASP A 330 12.75 0.88 -36.47
C ASP A 330 11.36 0.29 -36.19
N ARG A 331 10.43 0.44 -37.15
CA ARG A 331 9.09 -0.16 -37.09
C ARG A 331 9.15 -1.69 -37.08
N GLU A 332 10.02 -2.31 -37.87
CA GLU A 332 10.23 -3.75 -37.85
C GLU A 332 10.91 -4.23 -36.56
N LEU A 333 11.92 -3.50 -36.06
CA LEU A 333 12.60 -3.82 -34.79
C LEU A 333 11.62 -3.76 -33.61
N LEU A 334 10.83 -2.69 -33.49
CA LEU A 334 9.82 -2.53 -32.45
C LEU A 334 8.70 -3.58 -32.59
N THR A 335 8.21 -3.85 -33.80
CA THR A 335 7.16 -4.87 -34.01
C THR A 335 7.66 -6.28 -33.66
N ALA A 336 8.90 -6.62 -34.01
CA ALA A 336 9.49 -7.91 -33.63
C ALA A 336 9.68 -8.03 -32.11
N TYR A 337 10.13 -6.96 -31.45
CA TYR A 337 10.30 -6.93 -29.99
C TYR A 337 8.96 -7.10 -29.26
N HIS A 338 7.95 -6.30 -29.62
CA HIS A 338 6.60 -6.35 -29.02
C HIS A 338 5.78 -7.60 -29.41
N HIS A 339 6.20 -8.36 -30.44
CA HIS A 339 5.68 -9.72 -30.66
C HIS A 339 6.35 -10.75 -29.73
N SER A 340 7.58 -10.48 -29.26
CA SER A 340 8.31 -11.38 -28.35
C SER A 340 8.09 -11.10 -26.87
N PHE A 341 7.53 -9.94 -26.51
CA PHE A 341 7.49 -9.43 -25.15
C PHE A 341 6.18 -8.69 -24.85
N ASP A 342 5.64 -8.90 -23.65
CA ASP A 342 4.44 -8.22 -23.15
C ASP A 342 4.79 -6.86 -22.55
N ASP A 343 4.47 -5.79 -23.28
CA ASP A 343 4.72 -4.40 -22.93
C ASP A 343 4.05 -3.95 -21.61
N GLU A 344 3.13 -4.72 -21.01
CA GLU A 344 2.62 -4.48 -19.66
C GLU A 344 3.47 -5.11 -18.53
N LYS A 345 4.65 -5.67 -18.85
CA LYS A 345 5.64 -6.18 -17.89
C LYS A 345 6.95 -5.38 -17.94
N VAL A 346 8.03 -5.94 -17.39
CA VAL A 346 9.43 -5.51 -17.63
C VAL A 346 10.20 -6.73 -18.13
N ASP A 347 11.08 -6.55 -19.13
CA ASP A 347 11.86 -7.64 -19.74
C ASP A 347 12.93 -8.17 -18.77
N LEU A 348 12.49 -9.11 -17.94
CA LEU A 348 13.27 -9.81 -16.92
C LEU A 348 13.15 -11.33 -17.05
N ASP A 349 12.55 -11.83 -18.14
CA ASP A 349 11.78 -13.07 -18.09
C ASP A 349 12.57 -14.29 -17.57
N LEU A 350 11.90 -15.04 -16.71
CA LEU A 350 12.42 -16.11 -15.85
C LEU A 350 12.03 -17.51 -16.36
N SER A 351 11.10 -17.57 -17.31
CA SER A 351 10.57 -18.81 -17.90
C SER A 351 11.61 -19.58 -18.72
N SER A 352 12.62 -18.89 -19.26
CA SER A 352 13.48 -19.44 -20.29
C SER A 352 14.94 -18.99 -20.16
N ASN A 353 15.88 -19.90 -20.47
CA ASN A 353 17.34 -19.68 -20.38
C ASN A 353 17.88 -18.80 -21.52
N HIS A 354 17.31 -17.60 -21.72
CA HIS A 354 17.61 -16.70 -22.84
C HIS A 354 17.96 -15.31 -22.33
N ASP A 355 18.91 -14.65 -22.98
CA ASP A 355 19.27 -13.26 -22.71
C ASP A 355 18.05 -12.34 -22.84
N ASN A 356 17.81 -11.54 -21.80
CA ASN A 356 16.88 -10.42 -21.84
C ASN A 356 17.63 -9.13 -22.20
N LEU A 357 16.90 -8.09 -22.61
CA LEU A 357 17.48 -6.85 -23.09
C LEU A 357 18.32 -6.15 -22.01
N ILE A 358 17.92 -6.24 -20.74
CA ILE A 358 18.62 -5.60 -19.62
C ILE A 358 19.99 -6.24 -19.37
N MET A 359 20.09 -7.57 -19.38
CA MET A 359 21.35 -8.29 -19.20
C MET A 359 22.31 -8.09 -20.38
N HIS A 360 21.79 -8.09 -21.62
CA HIS A 360 22.59 -7.81 -22.81
C HIS A 360 23.15 -6.38 -22.81
N LEU A 361 22.32 -5.40 -22.44
CA LEU A 361 22.74 -4.00 -22.27
C LEU A 361 23.74 -3.83 -21.12
N LEU A 362 23.52 -4.47 -19.96
CA LEU A 362 24.47 -4.47 -18.85
C LEU A 362 25.82 -5.06 -19.25
N HIS A 363 25.81 -6.17 -20.00
CA HIS A 363 27.02 -6.82 -20.49
C HIS A 363 27.80 -5.89 -21.44
N SER A 364 27.09 -5.22 -22.36
CA SER A 364 27.67 -4.22 -23.26
C SER A 364 28.32 -3.04 -22.51
N ILE A 365 27.62 -2.43 -21.55
CA ILE A 365 28.14 -1.32 -20.73
C ILE A 365 29.32 -1.78 -19.88
N CYS A 366 29.29 -3.00 -19.32
CA CYS A 366 30.39 -3.52 -18.50
C CYS A 366 31.68 -3.78 -19.30
N HIS A 367 31.55 -4.08 -20.60
CA HIS A 367 32.67 -4.26 -21.53
C HIS A 367 33.19 -2.96 -22.15
N SER A 368 32.46 -1.84 -22.05
CA SER A 368 32.99 -0.54 -22.49
C SER A 368 34.12 -0.08 -21.57
N SER A 369 35.10 0.64 -22.14
CA SER A 369 36.23 1.20 -21.39
C SER A 369 35.83 2.38 -20.47
N ASP A 370 34.58 2.83 -20.55
CA ASP A 370 34.09 4.03 -19.88
C ASP A 370 33.83 3.75 -18.39
N ALA A 371 34.45 4.56 -17.52
CA ALA A 371 34.31 4.44 -16.08
C ALA A 371 33.01 5.10 -15.57
N GLY A 372 32.32 4.43 -14.65
CA GLY A 372 31.14 4.95 -13.97
C GLY A 372 30.22 3.87 -13.40
N ALA A 373 29.40 4.23 -12.42
CA ALA A 373 28.36 3.37 -11.88
C ALA A 373 27.15 3.29 -12.80
N ILE A 374 26.47 2.14 -12.78
CA ILE A 374 25.22 1.86 -13.48
C ILE A 374 24.07 1.94 -12.48
N LEU A 375 23.02 2.72 -12.79
CA LEU A 375 21.78 2.80 -12.04
C LEU A 375 20.63 2.26 -12.89
N ILE A 376 19.91 1.26 -12.39
CA ILE A 376 18.77 0.63 -13.08
C ILE A 376 17.49 0.95 -12.32
N PHE A 377 16.54 1.59 -13.00
CA PHE A 377 15.21 1.84 -12.45
C PHE A 377 14.27 0.67 -12.78
N LEU A 378 13.72 0.06 -11.75
CA LEU A 378 12.79 -1.08 -11.77
C LEU A 378 11.52 -0.76 -10.96
N PRO A 379 10.37 -1.33 -11.31
CA PRO A 379 9.09 -0.92 -10.75
C PRO A 379 8.82 -1.45 -9.32
N GLY A 380 9.56 -2.46 -8.85
CA GLY A 380 9.30 -3.08 -7.54
C GLY A 380 10.36 -4.09 -7.08
N TYR A 381 10.12 -4.68 -5.91
CA TYR A 381 11.08 -5.53 -5.21
C TYR A 381 11.36 -6.88 -5.88
N ASP A 382 10.32 -7.58 -6.35
CA ASP A 382 10.52 -8.90 -6.97
C ASP A 382 11.29 -8.79 -8.30
N GLU A 383 11.07 -7.72 -9.07
CA GLU A 383 11.85 -7.38 -10.26
C GLU A 383 13.34 -7.14 -9.91
N ILE A 384 13.58 -6.35 -8.86
CA ILE A 384 14.91 -6.04 -8.32
C ILE A 384 15.66 -7.30 -7.87
N VAL A 385 14.99 -8.22 -7.17
CA VAL A 385 15.62 -9.48 -6.71
C VAL A 385 15.90 -10.41 -7.87
N SER A 386 14.94 -10.55 -8.79
CA SER A 386 15.10 -11.42 -9.98
C SER A 386 16.27 -10.97 -10.84
N LEU A 387 16.42 -9.66 -11.09
CA LEU A 387 17.57 -9.16 -11.84
C LEU A 387 18.88 -9.33 -11.07
N ARG A 388 18.91 -9.09 -9.74
CA ARG A 388 20.14 -9.30 -8.95
C ARG A 388 20.60 -10.74 -9.00
N ASP A 389 19.71 -11.69 -8.70
CA ASP A 389 20.10 -13.11 -8.60
C ASP A 389 20.55 -13.63 -9.97
N ARG A 390 19.92 -13.15 -11.06
CA ARG A 390 20.38 -13.39 -12.42
C ARG A 390 21.79 -12.84 -12.71
N ILE A 391 22.15 -11.66 -12.21
CA ILE A 391 23.51 -11.07 -12.32
C ILE A 391 24.54 -11.82 -11.45
N VAL A 392 24.15 -12.33 -10.28
CA VAL A 392 25.09 -12.82 -9.25
C VAL A 392 25.27 -14.34 -9.26
N LEU A 393 24.28 -15.09 -9.77
CA LEU A 393 24.24 -16.56 -9.72
C LEU A 393 24.14 -17.18 -11.11
N ASP A 394 23.17 -16.73 -11.92
CA ASP A 394 22.73 -17.48 -13.11
C ASP A 394 23.55 -17.16 -14.38
N ASP A 395 23.94 -15.90 -14.59
CA ASP A 395 24.65 -15.46 -15.79
C ASP A 395 26.17 -15.61 -15.68
N LYS A 396 26.70 -16.65 -16.31
CA LYS A 396 28.14 -16.98 -16.36
C LYS A 396 29.03 -15.79 -16.70
N ARG A 397 28.59 -14.87 -17.58
CA ARG A 397 29.40 -13.70 -18.02
C ARG A 397 29.73 -12.77 -16.85
N PHE A 398 28.85 -12.74 -15.84
CA PHE A 398 29.03 -12.01 -14.59
C PHE A 398 29.61 -12.91 -13.49
N THR A 399 29.14 -14.16 -13.35
CA THR A 399 29.64 -15.11 -12.33
C THR A 399 31.14 -15.40 -12.47
N ASP A 400 31.63 -15.66 -13.69
CA ASP A 400 33.05 -15.93 -13.97
C ASP A 400 33.94 -14.68 -13.71
N ASN A 401 33.33 -13.48 -13.72
CA ASN A 401 33.97 -12.18 -13.52
C ASN A 401 33.55 -11.49 -12.21
N ALA A 402 32.96 -12.21 -11.24
CA ALA A 402 32.26 -11.61 -10.10
C ALA A 402 33.12 -10.60 -9.29
N HIS A 403 34.44 -10.78 -9.26
CA HIS A 403 35.39 -9.87 -8.61
C HIS A 403 35.46 -8.45 -9.21
N ARG A 404 34.91 -8.24 -10.43
CA ARG A 404 34.90 -6.95 -11.15
C ARG A 404 33.65 -6.12 -10.90
N TYR A 405 32.65 -6.64 -10.19
CA TYR A 405 31.32 -6.03 -10.07
C TYR A 405 30.87 -5.95 -8.61
N GLN A 406 30.13 -4.89 -8.27
CA GLN A 406 29.48 -4.77 -6.96
C GLN A 406 28.02 -4.37 -7.15
N VAL A 407 27.11 -5.32 -6.92
CA VAL A 407 25.66 -5.13 -7.08
C VAL A 407 25.03 -4.67 -5.77
N PHE A 408 24.41 -3.51 -5.79
CA PHE A 408 23.65 -2.90 -4.71
C PHE A 408 22.16 -2.88 -5.01
N VAL A 409 21.35 -2.83 -3.95
CA VAL A 409 19.90 -2.72 -4.04
C VAL A 409 19.39 -1.54 -3.22
N LEU A 410 18.51 -0.73 -3.81
CA LEU A 410 17.83 0.41 -3.19
C LEU A 410 16.32 0.26 -3.32
N HIS A 411 15.64 0.04 -2.20
CA HIS A 411 14.19 0.01 -2.07
C HIS A 411 13.81 0.67 -0.74
N SER A 412 12.61 1.27 -0.63
CA SER A 412 12.17 2.00 0.57
C SER A 412 12.15 1.10 1.81
N SER A 413 11.57 -0.11 1.69
CA SER A 413 11.50 -1.12 2.75
C SER A 413 12.82 -1.86 3.07
N MET A 414 13.99 -1.22 2.86
CA MET A 414 15.31 -1.78 3.19
C MET A 414 16.03 -0.98 4.29
N GLN A 415 16.92 -1.65 5.02
CA GLN A 415 17.63 -1.03 6.15
C GLN A 415 18.61 0.07 5.68
N THR A 416 18.52 1.23 6.33
CA THR A 416 19.26 2.48 6.02
C THR A 416 20.79 2.30 6.00
N LEU A 417 21.34 1.30 6.70
CA LEU A 417 22.77 1.01 6.69
C LEU A 417 23.29 0.64 5.29
N TYR A 418 22.49 -0.06 4.49
CA TYR A 418 22.86 -0.41 3.11
C TYR A 418 22.74 0.77 2.16
N GLN A 419 21.74 1.64 2.35
CA GLN A 419 21.59 2.89 1.57
C GLN A 419 22.84 3.77 1.70
N LYS A 420 23.45 3.85 2.89
CA LYS A 420 24.73 4.57 3.10
C LYS A 420 25.87 3.98 2.29
N LYS A 421 26.01 2.65 2.23
CA LYS A 421 27.06 1.98 1.45
C LYS A 421 26.97 2.23 -0.05
N VAL A 422 25.80 2.53 -0.61
CA VAL A 422 25.66 2.88 -2.03
C VAL A 422 26.31 4.23 -2.37
N LEU A 423 26.43 5.13 -1.38
CA LEU A 423 27.06 6.44 -1.51
C LEU A 423 28.60 6.38 -1.41
N GLU A 424 29.17 5.26 -0.97
CA GLU A 424 30.62 5.04 -0.91
C GLU A 424 31.15 4.73 -2.33
N SER A 425 32.31 5.28 -2.71
CA SER A 425 32.92 5.01 -4.02
C SER A 425 33.43 3.56 -4.10
N PRO A 426 33.29 2.88 -5.26
CA PRO A 426 33.76 1.51 -5.40
C PRO A 426 35.30 1.43 -5.43
N PRO A 427 35.91 0.29 -5.05
CA PRO A 427 37.35 0.08 -5.19
C PRO A 427 37.81 0.16 -6.65
N PHE A 428 39.08 0.51 -6.87
CA PHE A 428 39.65 0.66 -8.21
C PHE A 428 39.49 -0.64 -9.03
N GLY A 429 39.01 -0.50 -10.27
CA GLY A 429 38.74 -1.62 -11.18
C GLY A 429 37.39 -2.33 -10.99
N ILE A 430 36.63 -2.01 -9.94
CA ILE A 430 35.29 -2.59 -9.67
C ILE A 430 34.19 -1.66 -10.17
N ARG A 431 33.26 -2.15 -10.99
CA ARG A 431 32.09 -1.39 -11.47
C ARG A 431 30.92 -1.56 -10.51
N LYS A 432 30.40 -0.43 -10.00
CA LYS A 432 29.17 -0.39 -9.17
C LYS A 432 27.94 -0.54 -10.05
N ILE A 433 27.02 -1.44 -9.66
CA ILE A 433 25.70 -1.63 -10.28
C ILE A 433 24.65 -1.42 -9.18
N ILE A 434 23.63 -0.61 -9.43
CA ILE A 434 22.62 -0.21 -8.45
C ILE A 434 21.23 -0.52 -9.01
N LEU A 435 20.49 -1.42 -8.35
CA LEU A 435 19.12 -1.75 -8.71
C LEU A 435 18.16 -0.97 -7.80
N SER A 436 17.29 -0.12 -8.37
CA SER A 436 16.50 0.83 -7.59
C SER A 436 15.07 1.00 -8.07
N THR A 437 14.16 1.36 -7.17
CA THR A 437 12.88 1.99 -7.54
C THR A 437 13.05 3.51 -7.72
N ASN A 438 11.94 4.24 -7.83
CA ASN A 438 11.88 5.70 -7.74
C ASN A 438 12.58 6.33 -6.51
N ILE A 439 13.02 5.58 -5.50
CA ILE A 439 13.81 6.12 -4.37
C ILE A 439 15.13 6.79 -4.81
N ALA A 440 15.70 6.41 -5.95
CA ALA A 440 16.85 7.10 -6.56
C ALA A 440 16.47 8.25 -7.52
N GLU A 441 15.18 8.46 -7.80
CA GLU A 441 14.64 9.45 -8.75
C GLU A 441 14.60 10.85 -8.15
N THR A 442 14.17 10.98 -6.88
CA THR A 442 14.33 12.17 -6.04
C THR A 442 15.26 11.88 -4.86
N SER A 443 14.82 11.04 -3.93
CA SER A 443 15.29 10.96 -2.52
C SER A 443 16.76 10.59 -2.27
N ILE A 444 17.39 9.76 -3.12
CA ILE A 444 18.80 9.33 -2.94
C ILE A 444 19.67 9.82 -4.11
N THR A 445 20.72 10.57 -3.79
CA THR A 445 21.64 11.20 -4.75
C THR A 445 23.01 10.51 -4.77
N VAL A 446 23.16 9.52 -5.65
CA VAL A 446 24.46 8.84 -5.86
C VAL A 446 25.27 9.63 -6.89
N SER A 447 26.52 9.99 -6.56
CA SER A 447 27.33 10.93 -7.36
C SER A 447 28.18 10.30 -8.46
N ASP A 448 28.49 9.00 -8.37
CA ASP A 448 29.32 8.27 -9.34
C ASP A 448 28.51 7.57 -10.45
N VAL A 449 27.20 7.87 -10.57
CA VAL A 449 26.32 7.35 -11.64
C VAL A 449 26.59 8.06 -12.95
N VAL A 450 26.82 7.26 -13.99
CA VAL A 450 27.15 7.69 -15.37
C VAL A 450 26.24 7.01 -16.39
N PHE A 451 25.80 5.79 -16.09
CA PHE A 451 24.87 5.03 -16.91
C PHE A 451 23.55 4.87 -16.17
N VAL A 452 22.45 5.28 -16.80
CA VAL A 452 21.08 5.02 -16.32
C VAL A 452 20.39 4.08 -17.29
N ILE A 453 19.81 3.01 -16.77
CA ILE A 453 18.90 2.12 -17.49
C ILE A 453 17.50 2.34 -16.90
N ASP A 454 16.58 2.87 -17.69
CA ASP A 454 15.22 3.22 -17.26
C ASP A 454 14.21 2.28 -17.92
N SER A 455 13.55 1.44 -17.10
CA SER A 455 12.45 0.58 -17.57
C SER A 455 11.17 1.34 -17.93
N GLY A 456 11.05 2.62 -17.58
CA GLY A 456 9.85 3.42 -17.81
C GLY A 456 8.63 3.01 -16.97
N LYS A 457 8.71 1.93 -16.20
CA LYS A 457 7.62 1.43 -15.35
C LYS A 457 7.77 1.86 -13.89
N VAL A 458 6.65 1.90 -13.18
CA VAL A 458 6.52 2.14 -11.74
C VAL A 458 5.32 1.36 -11.18
N LYS A 459 5.39 0.89 -9.93
CA LYS A 459 4.23 0.39 -9.18
C LYS A 459 3.72 1.46 -8.21
N GLU A 460 2.48 1.89 -8.39
CA GLU A 460 1.85 2.94 -7.59
C GLU A 460 0.62 2.44 -6.84
N LYS A 461 0.32 3.07 -5.71
CA LYS A 461 -0.98 2.95 -5.06
C LYS A 461 -1.96 3.92 -5.71
N SER A 462 -3.14 3.41 -6.08
CA SER A 462 -4.32 4.23 -6.32
C SER A 462 -5.52 3.68 -5.55
N PHE A 463 -6.49 4.53 -5.27
CA PHE A 463 -7.69 4.21 -4.51
C PHE A 463 -8.93 4.33 -5.40
N ASP A 464 -9.74 3.28 -5.47
CA ASP A 464 -11.07 3.40 -6.07
C ASP A 464 -12.07 3.92 -5.02
N ALA A 465 -12.62 5.10 -5.28
CA ALA A 465 -13.60 5.75 -4.42
C ALA A 465 -14.99 5.09 -4.42
N LEU A 466 -15.28 4.19 -5.36
CA LEU A 466 -16.57 3.50 -5.47
C LEU A 466 -16.58 2.20 -4.65
N SER A 467 -15.63 1.29 -4.89
CA SER A 467 -15.47 0.06 -4.09
C SER A 467 -14.71 0.27 -2.77
N HIS A 468 -14.11 1.45 -2.54
CA HIS A 468 -13.24 1.76 -1.39
C HIS A 468 -12.00 0.86 -1.28
N VAL A 469 -11.55 0.25 -2.39
CA VAL A 469 -10.40 -0.66 -2.38
C VAL A 469 -9.13 0.04 -2.89
N THR A 470 -8.04 -0.10 -2.13
CA THR A 470 -6.71 0.31 -2.59
C THR A 470 -6.18 -0.72 -3.58
N MET A 471 -5.70 -0.28 -4.74
CA MET A 471 -5.05 -1.13 -5.73
C MET A 471 -3.58 -0.74 -5.89
N VAL A 472 -2.72 -1.74 -6.09
CA VAL A 472 -1.35 -1.51 -6.55
C VAL A 472 -1.30 -1.87 -8.03
N LYS A 473 -1.21 -0.84 -8.88
CA LYS A 473 -1.09 -1.00 -10.34
C LYS A 473 0.36 -0.77 -10.74
N MET A 474 0.83 -1.51 -11.73
CA MET A 474 1.99 -1.07 -12.49
C MET A 474 1.52 -0.16 -13.62
N GLY A 475 2.29 0.87 -13.93
CA GLY A 475 2.00 1.82 -15.00
C GLY A 475 3.28 2.42 -15.58
N TRP A 476 3.11 3.23 -16.62
CA TRP A 476 4.17 4.05 -17.21
C TRP A 476 4.43 5.31 -16.36
N ILE A 477 5.70 5.71 -16.28
CA ILE A 477 6.09 6.97 -15.62
C ILE A 477 5.75 8.20 -16.47
N SER A 478 5.75 9.36 -15.82
CA SER A 478 5.62 10.65 -16.50
C SER A 478 6.89 11.05 -17.26
N LYS A 479 6.77 11.93 -18.26
CA LYS A 479 7.94 12.52 -18.94
C LYS A 479 8.84 13.27 -17.96
N ALA A 480 8.28 14.01 -17.01
CA ALA A 480 9.02 14.62 -15.90
C ALA A 480 9.90 13.60 -15.16
N SER A 481 9.36 12.44 -14.80
CA SER A 481 10.13 11.32 -14.23
C SER A 481 11.26 10.86 -15.15
N THR A 482 11.02 10.68 -16.46
CA THR A 482 12.10 10.30 -17.41
C THR A 482 13.24 11.33 -17.49
N ILE A 483 12.95 12.61 -17.22
CA ILE A 483 13.91 13.70 -17.22
C ILE A 483 14.71 13.69 -15.92
N GLN A 484 14.06 13.44 -14.78
CA GLN A 484 14.74 13.28 -13.49
C GLN A 484 15.66 12.05 -13.48
N ARG A 485 15.21 10.91 -14.02
CA ARG A 485 16.01 9.68 -14.18
C ARG A 485 17.23 9.94 -15.06
N LYS A 486 17.06 10.55 -16.24
CA LYS A 486 18.17 11.04 -17.08
C LYS A 486 19.15 11.93 -16.29
N GLY A 487 18.61 12.86 -15.50
CA GLY A 487 19.37 13.78 -14.64
C GLY A 487 20.23 13.13 -13.55
N ARG A 488 20.08 11.81 -13.30
CA ARG A 488 20.97 11.07 -12.38
C ARG A 488 22.31 10.71 -13.05
N ALA A 489 22.39 10.61 -14.38
CA ALA A 489 23.62 10.32 -15.12
C ALA A 489 24.52 11.53 -15.39
N GLY A 490 23.96 12.76 -15.40
CA GLY A 490 24.65 13.98 -15.84
C GLY A 490 25.26 14.83 -14.72
N ARG A 491 25.52 14.25 -13.53
CA ARG A 491 25.80 15.03 -12.31
C ARG A 491 27.26 15.46 -12.16
N CYS A 492 28.20 14.55 -12.41
CA CYS A 492 29.64 14.79 -12.16
C CYS A 492 30.51 14.70 -13.42
N GLN A 493 30.00 14.08 -14.49
CA GLN A 493 30.64 13.95 -15.81
C GLN A 493 29.54 13.65 -16.86
N PRO A 494 29.84 13.69 -18.18
CA PRO A 494 28.91 13.26 -19.21
C PRO A 494 28.50 11.79 -19.03
N GLY A 495 27.26 11.46 -19.42
CA GLY A 495 26.67 10.15 -19.17
C GLY A 495 25.71 9.67 -20.26
N VAL A 496 25.10 8.50 -20.05
CA VAL A 496 24.16 7.89 -21.00
C VAL A 496 22.91 7.40 -20.27
N CYS A 497 21.74 7.71 -20.82
CA CYS A 497 20.43 7.26 -20.34
C CYS A 497 19.79 6.37 -21.42
N PHE A 498 19.66 5.08 -21.11
CA PHE A 498 19.01 4.07 -21.93
C PHE A 498 17.55 3.91 -21.47
N ARG A 499 16.58 4.19 -22.33
CA ARG A 499 15.15 4.03 -22.08
C ARG A 499 14.64 2.76 -22.77
N LEU A 500 14.10 1.83 -22.00
CA LEU A 500 13.58 0.54 -22.48
C LEU A 500 12.14 0.66 -23.05
N PHE A 501 11.86 1.80 -23.67
CA PHE A 501 10.58 2.16 -24.30
C PHE A 501 10.86 3.07 -25.50
N SER A 502 10.00 3.05 -26.52
CA SER A 502 10.24 3.79 -27.76
C SER A 502 10.01 5.29 -27.65
N ARG A 503 10.49 6.05 -28.64
CA ARG A 503 10.11 7.48 -28.80
C ARG A 503 8.60 7.68 -28.89
N LEU A 504 7.90 6.76 -29.55
CA LEU A 504 6.45 6.81 -29.72
C LEU A 504 5.72 6.64 -28.37
N ARG A 505 6.15 5.69 -27.55
CA ARG A 505 5.67 5.52 -26.17
C ARG A 505 5.95 6.77 -25.33
N PHE A 506 7.16 7.31 -25.41
CA PHE A 506 7.55 8.53 -24.69
C PHE A 506 6.69 9.74 -25.06
N GLN A 507 6.36 9.95 -26.35
CA GLN A 507 5.47 11.03 -26.78
C GLN A 507 4.07 10.91 -26.15
N ASN A 508 3.57 9.68 -26.02
CA ASN A 508 2.26 9.33 -25.46
C ASN A 508 2.25 9.16 -23.92
N MET A 509 3.38 9.35 -23.23
CA MET A 509 3.42 9.43 -21.77
C MET A 509 2.79 10.74 -21.26
N LEU A 510 2.18 10.68 -20.07
CA LEU A 510 1.74 11.86 -19.31
C LEU A 510 2.93 12.81 -19.07
N GLU A 511 2.71 14.12 -19.13
CA GLU A 511 3.79 15.11 -18.94
C GLU A 511 4.31 15.11 -17.49
N PHE A 512 3.38 15.06 -16.53
CA PHE A 512 3.64 15.03 -15.09
C PHE A 512 2.92 13.84 -14.43
N GLN A 513 3.32 13.48 -13.22
CA GLN A 513 2.66 12.43 -12.43
C GLN A 513 1.32 12.95 -11.86
N SER A 514 0.32 12.07 -11.75
CA SER A 514 -0.97 12.42 -11.14
C SER A 514 -0.80 12.76 -9.65
N PRO A 515 -1.23 13.96 -9.18
CA PRO A 515 -1.14 14.39 -7.79
C PRO A 515 -1.72 13.39 -6.79
N GLU A 516 -1.13 13.30 -5.60
CA GLU A 516 -1.60 12.38 -4.55
C GLU A 516 -3.07 12.63 -4.18
N LEU A 517 -3.49 13.90 -4.20
CA LEU A 517 -4.85 14.36 -3.95
C LEU A 517 -5.89 13.72 -4.89
N LEU A 518 -5.50 13.27 -6.08
CA LEU A 518 -6.40 12.64 -7.06
C LEU A 518 -6.39 11.11 -7.00
N ARG A 519 -5.37 10.49 -6.38
CA ARG A 519 -5.18 9.02 -6.37
C ARG A 519 -5.22 8.35 -5.00
N MET A 520 -5.15 9.09 -3.89
CA MET A 520 -5.12 8.55 -2.53
C MET A 520 -6.45 8.73 -1.76
N PRO A 521 -6.72 7.93 -0.70
CA PRO A 521 -7.91 8.10 0.14
C PRO A 521 -7.93 9.47 0.85
N LEU A 522 -9.07 10.16 0.79
CA LEU A 522 -9.19 11.55 1.26
C LEU A 522 -9.65 11.71 2.72
N GLN A 523 -9.98 10.64 3.44
CA GLN A 523 -10.62 10.70 4.77
C GLN A 523 -9.76 11.43 5.80
N VAL A 524 -8.47 11.09 5.89
CA VAL A 524 -7.51 11.76 6.79
C VAL A 524 -7.44 13.26 6.46
N SER A 525 -7.23 13.55 5.18
CA SER A 525 -7.13 14.90 4.63
C SER A 525 -8.36 15.76 4.94
N VAL A 526 -9.56 15.28 4.60
CA VAL A 526 -10.85 15.96 4.78
C VAL A 526 -11.12 16.29 6.25
N CYS A 527 -10.76 15.37 7.18
CA CYS A 527 -10.90 15.60 8.61
C CYS A 527 -10.03 16.79 9.07
N THR A 528 -8.74 16.77 8.73
CA THR A 528 -7.79 17.85 9.06
C THR A 528 -8.15 19.17 8.35
N GLN A 529 -8.59 19.12 7.08
CA GLN A 529 -8.93 20.32 6.31
C GLN A 529 -10.17 21.06 6.82
N LYS A 530 -11.11 20.41 7.53
CA LYS A 530 -12.28 21.11 8.10
C LYS A 530 -11.91 22.20 9.12
N ILE A 531 -10.73 22.11 9.75
CA ILE A 531 -10.18 23.17 10.63
C ILE A 531 -9.60 24.35 9.84
N LEU A 532 -9.10 24.09 8.62
CA LEU A 532 -8.53 25.11 7.73
C LEU A 532 -9.58 25.78 6.83
N ALA A 533 -10.72 25.10 6.62
CA ALA A 533 -11.87 25.62 5.90
C ALA A 533 -12.56 26.74 6.72
N PRO A 534 -13.11 27.78 6.05
CA PRO A 534 -13.94 28.77 6.72
C PRO A 534 -15.18 28.14 7.37
N ILE A 535 -15.67 28.76 8.45
CA ILE A 535 -16.92 28.37 9.12
C ILE A 535 -18.05 28.35 8.08
N ASN A 536 -18.90 27.32 8.12
CA ASN A 536 -19.98 27.04 7.16
C ASN A 536 -19.55 26.78 5.70
N CYS A 537 -18.25 26.56 5.42
CA CYS A 537 -17.80 26.11 4.10
C CYS A 537 -17.93 24.57 3.98
N PRO A 538 -18.66 24.05 2.97
CA PRO A 538 -18.65 22.62 2.64
C PRO A 538 -17.25 22.17 2.22
N ILE A 539 -16.86 20.93 2.56
CA ILE A 539 -15.47 20.50 2.32
C ILE A 539 -15.18 20.29 0.83
N VAL A 540 -16.21 20.01 0.03
CA VAL A 540 -16.14 20.02 -1.45
C VAL A 540 -15.67 21.37 -1.95
N ASP A 541 -16.30 22.48 -1.52
CA ASP A 541 -16.00 23.83 -2.01
C ASP A 541 -14.60 24.31 -1.56
N PHE A 542 -14.14 23.85 -0.39
CA PHE A 542 -12.77 24.07 0.03
C PHE A 542 -11.76 23.30 -0.85
N LEU A 543 -12.02 22.03 -1.17
CA LEU A 543 -11.13 21.24 -2.02
C LEU A 543 -11.18 21.63 -3.51
N MET A 544 -12.27 22.26 -3.98
CA MET A 544 -12.32 22.96 -5.27
C MET A 544 -11.32 24.13 -5.37
N LYS A 545 -10.71 24.56 -4.24
CA LYS A 545 -9.60 25.53 -4.25
C LYS A 545 -8.23 24.93 -4.57
N ALA A 546 -8.05 23.60 -4.68
CA ALA A 546 -6.75 22.98 -4.94
C ALA A 546 -6.18 23.36 -6.33
N PRO A 547 -4.87 23.17 -6.59
CA PRO A 547 -4.30 23.36 -7.93
C PRO A 547 -4.94 22.44 -8.98
N ASP A 548 -5.14 21.17 -8.61
CA ASP A 548 -6.00 20.22 -9.33
C ASP A 548 -7.06 19.68 -8.36
N PRO A 549 -8.34 20.05 -8.50
CA PRO A 549 -9.37 19.69 -7.53
C PRO A 549 -9.85 18.23 -7.69
N PRO A 550 -10.01 17.46 -6.58
CA PRO A 550 -10.48 16.09 -6.64
C PRO A 550 -11.97 15.99 -7.03
N PRO A 551 -12.40 14.92 -7.71
CA PRO A 551 -13.80 14.73 -8.08
C PRO A 551 -14.75 14.81 -6.88
N ALA A 552 -15.84 15.58 -7.02
CA ALA A 552 -16.77 15.85 -5.92
C ALA A 552 -17.42 14.59 -5.32
N VAL A 553 -17.55 13.50 -6.10
CA VAL A 553 -18.01 12.19 -5.61
C VAL A 553 -17.00 11.58 -4.63
N THR A 554 -15.70 11.59 -4.97
CA THR A 554 -14.63 11.11 -4.08
C THR A 554 -14.59 11.88 -2.76
N VAL A 555 -14.78 13.20 -2.81
CA VAL A 555 -14.86 14.04 -1.59
C VAL A 555 -16.11 13.68 -0.77
N ARG A 556 -17.29 13.56 -1.38
CA ARG A 556 -18.52 13.16 -0.69
C ARG A 556 -18.41 11.77 -0.04
N ASN A 557 -17.75 10.81 -0.70
CA ASN A 557 -17.54 9.47 -0.17
C ASN A 557 -16.59 9.49 1.05
N ALA A 558 -15.57 10.36 1.04
CA ALA A 558 -14.69 10.56 2.19
C ALA A 558 -15.39 11.29 3.36
N VAL A 559 -16.21 12.31 3.07
CA VAL A 559 -17.07 12.99 4.06
C VAL A 559 -18.09 12.02 4.66
N HIS A 560 -18.74 11.19 3.85
CA HIS A 560 -19.67 10.16 4.31
C HIS A 560 -18.97 9.20 5.28
N MET A 561 -17.78 8.71 4.95
CA MET A 561 -16.98 7.85 5.85
C MET A 561 -16.66 8.53 7.20
N LEU A 562 -16.37 9.83 7.21
CA LEU A 562 -16.16 10.59 8.46
C LEU A 562 -17.45 10.75 9.28
N LYS A 563 -18.62 10.82 8.64
CA LYS A 563 -19.92 10.75 9.32
C LYS A 563 -20.20 9.34 9.86
N THR A 564 -19.87 8.28 9.10
CA THR A 564 -19.99 6.87 9.52
C THR A 564 -19.20 6.57 10.80
N ILE A 565 -18.03 7.19 11.01
CA ILE A 565 -17.23 7.00 12.24
C ILE A 565 -17.56 7.97 13.39
N ASP A 566 -18.66 8.74 13.31
CA ASP A 566 -19.04 9.81 14.25
C ASP A 566 -18.01 10.97 14.38
N ALA A 567 -17.08 11.14 13.42
CA ALA A 567 -16.11 12.24 13.44
C ALA A 567 -16.72 13.57 12.93
N MET A 568 -17.66 13.49 12.00
CA MET A 568 -18.45 14.62 11.52
C MET A 568 -19.94 14.38 11.75
N ASP A 569 -20.69 15.46 11.95
CA ASP A 569 -22.14 15.42 12.06
C ASP A 569 -22.82 15.48 10.67
N PRO A 570 -24.17 15.39 10.56
CA PRO A 570 -24.86 15.46 9.28
C PRO A 570 -24.57 16.72 8.46
N TRP A 571 -24.20 17.83 9.08
CA TRP A 571 -23.95 19.15 8.46
C TRP A 571 -22.49 19.37 8.04
N GLU A 572 -21.63 18.35 8.14
CA GLU A 572 -20.17 18.40 7.90
C GLU A 572 -19.37 19.17 8.97
N ASP A 573 -19.93 19.42 10.15
CA ASP A 573 -19.17 20.01 11.26
C ASP A 573 -18.51 18.92 12.13
N LEU A 574 -17.34 19.23 12.69
CA LEU A 574 -16.58 18.31 13.53
C LEU A 574 -17.32 18.06 14.84
N THR A 575 -17.49 16.80 15.20
CA THR A 575 -18.00 16.43 16.52
C THR A 575 -16.91 16.60 17.59
N GLU A 576 -17.30 16.51 18.87
CA GLU A 576 -16.37 16.38 20.00
C GLU A 576 -15.31 15.28 19.76
N LEU A 577 -15.70 14.17 19.12
CA LEU A 577 -14.77 13.12 18.71
C LEU A 577 -13.88 13.62 17.56
N GLY A 578 -14.46 14.21 16.52
CA GLY A 578 -13.75 14.78 15.38
C GLY A 578 -12.59 15.71 15.75
N TYR A 579 -12.81 16.65 16.68
CA TYR A 579 -11.74 17.52 17.19
C TYR A 579 -10.59 16.71 17.82
N HIS A 580 -10.88 15.79 18.74
CA HIS A 580 -9.84 14.93 19.34
C HIS A 580 -9.13 14.05 18.29
N LEU A 581 -9.81 13.64 17.22
CA LEU A 581 -9.18 12.88 16.13
C LEU A 581 -8.21 13.74 15.31
N THR A 582 -8.46 15.04 15.14
CA THR A 582 -7.53 15.94 14.45
C THR A 582 -6.30 16.34 15.25
N GLU A 583 -6.30 16.18 16.58
CA GLU A 583 -5.12 16.41 17.44
C GLU A 583 -4.12 15.24 17.42
N LEU A 584 -4.52 14.06 16.93
CA LEU A 584 -3.70 12.84 16.97
C LEU A 584 -2.94 12.62 15.64
N PRO A 585 -1.62 12.33 15.67
CA PRO A 585 -0.81 12.09 14.47
C PRO A 585 -0.99 10.66 13.92
N VAL A 586 -2.25 10.24 13.72
CA VAL A 586 -2.65 8.95 13.13
C VAL A 586 -3.94 9.14 12.31
N GLU A 587 -4.32 8.15 11.50
CA GLU A 587 -5.60 8.25 10.77
C GLU A 587 -6.81 8.31 11.73
N PRO A 588 -7.91 9.02 11.38
CA PRO A 588 -9.07 9.19 12.28
C PRO A 588 -9.66 7.88 12.81
N HIS A 589 -9.61 6.81 12.02
CA HIS A 589 -10.10 5.49 12.43
C HIS A 589 -9.20 4.84 13.51
N LEU A 590 -7.87 4.95 13.37
CA LEU A 590 -6.89 4.56 14.40
C LEU A 590 -6.93 5.48 15.63
N GLY A 591 -7.20 6.78 15.46
CA GLY A 591 -7.45 7.70 16.56
C GLY A 591 -8.67 7.29 17.38
N LYS A 592 -9.78 6.91 16.71
CA LYS A 592 -11.00 6.41 17.36
C LYS A 592 -10.69 5.13 18.15
N MET A 593 -9.92 4.21 17.56
CA MET A 593 -9.40 3.00 18.21
C MET A 593 -8.69 3.30 19.55
N VAL A 594 -7.79 4.29 19.55
CA VAL A 594 -7.02 4.72 20.73
C VAL A 594 -7.91 5.39 21.77
N LEU A 595 -8.83 6.28 21.37
CA LEU A 595 -9.75 6.96 22.28
C LEU A 595 -10.75 5.97 22.93
N TYR A 596 -11.24 4.97 22.19
CA TYR A 596 -12.02 3.88 22.77
C TYR A 596 -11.18 3.08 23.78
N ALA A 597 -9.90 2.82 23.50
CA ALA A 597 -9.02 2.10 24.42
C ALA A 597 -8.73 2.84 25.74
N VAL A 598 -8.72 4.19 25.74
CA VAL A 598 -8.67 4.98 26.99
C VAL A 598 -9.89 4.69 27.85
N VAL A 599 -11.10 4.71 27.27
CA VAL A 599 -12.37 4.54 27.99
C VAL A 599 -12.62 3.08 28.37
N LEU A 600 -12.18 2.12 27.54
CA LEU A 600 -12.18 0.69 27.87
C LEU A 600 -11.04 0.27 28.84
N LYS A 601 -10.17 1.21 29.22
CA LYS A 601 -9.01 1.02 30.10
C LYS A 601 -8.01 -0.04 29.59
N CYS A 602 -7.83 -0.14 28.27
CA CYS A 602 -6.93 -1.09 27.58
C CYS A 602 -5.87 -0.38 26.70
N LEU A 603 -5.45 0.84 27.07
CA LEU A 603 -4.72 1.77 26.20
C LEU A 603 -3.40 1.23 25.62
N ASP A 604 -2.52 0.66 26.44
CA ASP A 604 -1.13 0.35 26.06
C ASP A 604 -0.98 -0.61 24.86
N PRO A 605 -1.66 -1.78 24.81
CA PRO A 605 -1.62 -2.64 23.64
C PRO A 605 -2.27 -1.99 22.41
N VAL A 606 -3.42 -1.32 22.56
CA VAL A 606 -4.13 -0.71 21.43
C VAL A 606 -3.36 0.46 20.84
N LEU A 607 -2.75 1.31 21.67
CA LEU A 607 -1.83 2.38 21.26
C LEU A 607 -0.66 1.83 20.43
N THR A 608 -0.13 0.67 20.84
CA THR A 608 0.96 -0.01 20.13
C THR A 608 0.49 -0.59 18.79
N ILE A 609 -0.73 -1.13 18.73
CA ILE A 609 -1.35 -1.62 17.49
C ILE A 609 -1.61 -0.44 16.53
N ALA A 610 -2.22 0.65 17.01
CA ALA A 610 -2.47 1.86 16.22
C ALA A 610 -1.18 2.42 15.62
N CYS A 611 -0.11 2.55 16.42
CA CYS A 611 1.18 3.04 15.93
C CYS A 611 1.87 2.06 14.96
N ALA A 612 1.59 0.75 15.08
CA ALA A 612 2.10 -0.27 14.18
C ALA A 612 1.34 -0.37 12.85
N LEU A 613 0.10 0.13 12.77
CA LEU A 613 -0.72 0.18 11.54
C LEU A 613 -0.54 1.50 10.78
N ALA A 614 -0.40 2.63 11.51
CA ALA A 614 -0.07 3.92 10.90
C ALA A 614 1.39 4.03 10.40
N CYS A 615 2.28 3.10 10.79
CA CYS A 615 3.64 3.00 10.26
C CYS A 615 3.73 2.01 9.09
N GLN A 616 4.77 2.17 8.24
CA GLN A 616 5.12 1.13 7.27
C GLN A 616 5.41 -0.20 7.97
N ASP A 617 5.05 -1.31 7.32
CA ASP A 617 5.40 -2.68 7.74
C ASP A 617 6.90 -2.81 8.06
N PRO A 618 7.30 -3.07 9.32
CA PRO A 618 8.70 -3.12 9.71
C PRO A 618 9.40 -4.42 9.31
N PHE A 619 8.71 -5.42 8.76
CA PHE A 619 9.35 -6.61 8.20
C PHE A 619 10.07 -6.27 6.89
N VAL A 620 11.40 -6.11 6.96
CA VAL A 620 12.20 -5.82 5.77
C VAL A 620 12.27 -7.03 4.85
N LEU A 621 12.27 -6.76 3.55
CA LEU A 621 12.39 -7.81 2.55
C LEU A 621 13.84 -8.33 2.56
N PRO A 622 14.06 -9.65 2.72
CA PRO A 622 15.39 -10.21 2.92
C PRO A 622 16.18 -10.15 1.61
N MET A 623 17.43 -9.67 1.66
CA MET A 623 18.24 -9.50 0.46
C MET A 623 18.34 -10.81 -0.32
N LEU A 624 18.95 -11.85 0.22
CA LEU A 624 19.17 -13.12 -0.48
C LEU A 624 17.86 -13.91 -0.65
N ALA A 625 17.59 -14.46 -1.85
CA ALA A 625 16.40 -15.29 -2.08
C ALA A 625 16.35 -16.54 -1.17
N SER A 626 17.51 -17.11 -0.81
CA SER A 626 17.62 -18.19 0.18
C SER A 626 17.03 -17.82 1.55
N GLN A 627 17.07 -16.54 1.92
CA GLN A 627 16.48 -16.00 3.15
C GLN A 627 14.98 -15.69 3.00
N LYS A 628 14.38 -15.67 1.79
CA LYS A 628 12.94 -15.43 1.57
C LYS A 628 12.08 -16.39 2.39
N ARG A 629 12.46 -17.67 2.47
CA ARG A 629 11.79 -18.68 3.32
C ARG A 629 12.00 -18.43 4.82
N ALA A 630 13.18 -17.96 5.24
CA ALA A 630 13.49 -17.66 6.65
C ALA A 630 12.72 -16.43 7.16
N ALA A 631 12.63 -15.36 6.36
CA ALA A 631 11.86 -14.16 6.70
C ALA A 631 10.35 -14.47 6.81
N VAL A 632 9.80 -15.26 5.89
CA VAL A 632 8.40 -15.74 5.98
C VAL A 632 8.17 -16.58 7.25
N LEU A 633 9.12 -17.42 7.64
CA LEU A 633 9.04 -18.18 8.91
C LEU A 633 9.16 -17.29 10.15
N CYS A 634 10.01 -16.26 10.12
CA CYS A 634 10.10 -15.28 11.22
C CYS A 634 8.80 -14.46 11.33
N ARG A 635 8.22 -14.01 10.21
CA ARG A 635 6.92 -13.33 10.20
C ARG A 635 5.80 -14.23 10.73
N LYS A 636 5.77 -15.52 10.37
CA LYS A 636 4.86 -16.53 10.96
C LYS A 636 5.07 -16.73 12.47
N ARG A 637 6.31 -16.66 12.97
CA ARG A 637 6.61 -16.77 14.42
C ARG A 637 5.96 -15.63 15.21
N PHE A 638 5.90 -14.43 14.66
CA PHE A 638 5.12 -13.32 15.19
C PHE A 638 3.65 -13.42 14.72
N ALA A 639 2.95 -14.48 15.13
CA ALA A 639 1.60 -14.84 14.67
C ALA A 639 0.46 -13.86 15.03
N ALA A 640 0.78 -12.66 15.52
CA ALA A 640 -0.13 -11.52 15.63
C ALA A 640 0.53 -10.24 15.05
N GLY A 641 1.28 -10.41 13.96
CA GLY A 641 1.90 -9.35 13.18
C GLY A 641 2.90 -8.48 13.95
N THR A 642 2.98 -7.23 13.51
CA THR A 642 3.93 -6.21 13.98
C THR A 642 3.90 -6.01 15.50
N PHE A 643 2.73 -6.10 16.14
CA PHE A 643 2.59 -5.90 17.58
C PHE A 643 3.51 -6.81 18.40
N ARG A 644 3.55 -8.12 18.11
CA ARG A 644 4.45 -9.07 18.78
C ARG A 644 5.92 -8.84 18.45
N ALA A 645 6.22 -8.43 17.21
CA ALA A 645 7.58 -8.11 16.81
C ALA A 645 8.11 -6.88 17.56
N PHE A 646 7.26 -5.87 17.76
CA PHE A 646 7.58 -4.65 18.52
C PHE A 646 7.73 -4.94 20.03
N GLN A 647 6.81 -5.68 20.66
CA GLN A 647 6.98 -6.10 22.07
C GLN A 647 8.31 -6.85 22.30
N ALA A 648 8.64 -7.79 21.41
CA ALA A 648 9.88 -8.56 21.50
C ALA A 648 11.13 -7.70 21.22
N TRP A 649 11.04 -6.74 20.29
CA TRP A 649 12.10 -5.75 20.03
C TRP A 649 12.31 -4.81 21.22
N GLN A 650 11.25 -4.33 21.88
CA GLN A 650 11.35 -3.49 23.08
C GLN A 650 12.07 -4.21 24.21
N LYS A 651 11.85 -5.53 24.39
CA LYS A 651 12.64 -6.33 25.31
C LYS A 651 14.11 -6.41 24.87
N ALA A 652 14.37 -6.73 23.60
CA ALA A 652 15.76 -6.75 23.10
C ALA A 652 16.47 -5.40 23.29
N ARG A 653 15.74 -4.27 23.22
CA ARG A 653 16.25 -2.92 23.51
C ARG A 653 16.50 -2.68 24.99
N SER A 654 15.64 -3.14 25.90
CA SER A 654 15.94 -3.07 27.36
C SER A 654 17.11 -3.95 27.77
N ASP A 655 17.37 -5.00 26.99
CA ASP A 655 18.43 -5.97 27.19
C ASP A 655 19.73 -5.60 26.41
N GLY A 656 19.73 -4.52 25.62
CA GLY A 656 20.91 -3.99 24.90
C GLY A 656 21.32 -4.70 23.60
N TRP A 657 20.45 -5.49 22.97
CA TRP A 657 20.73 -6.27 21.75
C TRP A 657 19.70 -6.06 20.62
N GLU A 658 19.07 -4.88 20.55
CA GLU A 658 18.03 -4.56 19.57
C GLU A 658 18.47 -4.66 18.11
N ARG A 659 19.74 -4.34 17.79
CA ARG A 659 20.29 -4.49 16.43
C ARG A 659 20.31 -5.95 15.99
N ALA A 660 20.91 -6.81 16.81
CA ALA A 660 20.98 -8.25 16.56
C ALA A 660 19.58 -8.89 16.55
N PHE A 661 18.63 -8.37 17.34
CA PHE A 661 17.22 -8.78 17.25
C PHE A 661 16.59 -8.39 15.90
N CYS A 662 16.79 -7.16 15.42
CA CYS A 662 16.27 -6.71 14.13
C CYS A 662 16.83 -7.52 12.97
N GLU A 663 18.15 -7.72 12.92
CA GLU A 663 18.84 -8.53 11.91
C GLU A 663 18.31 -9.98 11.90
N LYS A 664 18.27 -10.63 13.07
CA LYS A 664 17.85 -12.04 13.21
C LYS A 664 16.38 -12.32 12.85
N ASN A 665 15.52 -11.31 12.90
CA ASN A 665 14.08 -11.44 12.65
C ASN A 665 13.61 -10.77 11.36
N PHE A 666 14.53 -10.23 10.54
CA PHE A 666 14.23 -9.46 9.33
C PHE A 666 13.33 -8.24 9.60
N LEU A 667 13.76 -7.39 10.54
CA LEU A 667 13.05 -6.17 10.92
C LEU A 667 13.88 -4.91 10.66
N SER A 668 13.20 -3.80 10.40
CA SER A 668 13.80 -2.46 10.28
C SER A 668 13.96 -1.84 11.67
N GLN A 669 15.20 -1.55 12.10
CA GLN A 669 15.44 -0.79 13.33
C GLN A 669 14.80 0.60 13.24
N ALA A 670 14.99 1.32 12.12
CA ALA A 670 14.46 2.66 11.94
C ALA A 670 12.94 2.70 12.09
N THR A 671 12.22 1.74 11.48
CA THR A 671 10.76 1.67 11.56
C THR A 671 10.28 1.30 12.96
N MET A 672 10.99 0.44 13.70
CA MET A 672 10.69 0.19 15.11
C MET A 672 10.91 1.43 15.99
N GLU A 673 11.93 2.23 15.69
CA GLU A 673 12.19 3.51 16.37
C GLU A 673 11.14 4.56 16.01
N THR A 674 10.63 4.61 14.77
CA THR A 674 9.46 5.41 14.38
C THR A 674 8.21 5.01 15.16
N ILE A 675 7.88 3.71 15.24
CA ILE A 675 6.71 3.22 16.01
C ILE A 675 6.84 3.62 17.49
N ALA A 676 8.05 3.56 18.07
CA ALA A 676 8.30 3.98 19.45
C ALA A 676 8.19 5.51 19.65
N GLY A 677 8.67 6.30 18.68
CA GLY A 677 8.55 7.76 18.65
C GLY A 677 7.08 8.20 18.56
N MET A 678 6.35 7.70 17.56
CA MET A 678 4.94 8.02 17.33
C MET A 678 4.06 7.58 18.50
N ARG A 679 4.32 6.40 19.10
CA ARG A 679 3.67 5.99 20.37
C ARG A 679 3.90 7.00 21.50
N THR A 680 5.09 7.60 21.56
CA THR A 680 5.42 8.62 22.57
C THR A 680 4.72 9.94 22.28
N GLN A 681 4.64 10.34 21.01
CA GLN A 681 3.94 11.53 20.52
C GLN A 681 2.42 11.45 20.79
N VAL A 682 1.77 10.35 20.39
CA VAL A 682 0.33 10.09 20.65
C VAL A 682 0.04 10.06 22.15
N LEU A 683 0.89 9.41 22.96
CA LEU A 683 0.74 9.44 24.43
C LEU A 683 0.99 10.84 25.02
N GLY A 684 1.79 11.67 24.35
CA GLY A 684 1.96 13.09 24.66
C GLY A 684 0.66 13.86 24.46
N GLN A 685 0.02 13.74 23.30
CA GLN A 685 -1.25 14.41 23.02
C GLN A 685 -2.38 13.93 23.94
N LEU A 686 -2.50 12.61 24.19
CA LEU A 686 -3.46 12.08 25.18
C LEU A 686 -3.25 12.65 26.61
N ARG A 687 -2.06 13.15 26.94
CA ARG A 687 -1.81 13.88 28.20
C ARG A 687 -2.16 15.36 28.09
N ALA A 688 -1.88 16.00 26.96
CA ALA A 688 -2.23 17.39 26.69
C ALA A 688 -3.75 17.62 26.69
N SER A 689 -4.51 16.82 25.94
CA SER A 689 -5.98 16.84 25.89
C SER A 689 -6.64 16.23 27.15
N GLY A 690 -5.85 15.83 28.16
CA GLY A 690 -6.32 15.44 29.49
C GLY A 690 -6.92 14.03 29.62
N PHE A 691 -6.83 13.19 28.58
CA PHE A 691 -7.29 11.78 28.62
C PHE A 691 -6.44 10.89 29.54
N VAL A 692 -5.14 11.20 29.69
CA VAL A 692 -4.19 10.47 30.54
C VAL A 692 -3.53 11.44 31.50
N ARG A 693 -3.74 11.25 32.81
CA ARG A 693 -3.25 12.15 33.87
C ARG A 693 -1.90 11.66 34.44
N ALA A 694 -1.13 12.59 35.00
CA ALA A 694 0.16 12.27 35.62
C ALA A 694 0.03 11.51 36.96
N ARG A 695 -1.03 11.80 37.73
CA ARG A 695 -1.38 11.18 39.03
C ARG A 695 -2.90 11.24 39.26
N GLY A 696 -3.43 10.29 40.03
CA GLY A 696 -4.85 10.22 40.41
C GLY A 696 -5.66 9.23 39.55
N GLY A 697 -6.98 9.39 39.52
CA GLY A 697 -7.83 8.70 38.55
C GLY A 697 -7.49 9.13 37.12
N ALA A 698 -7.70 8.24 36.15
CA ALA A 698 -7.20 8.32 34.78
C ALA A 698 -5.66 8.48 34.67
N ASP A 699 -4.88 8.03 35.66
CA ASP A 699 -3.42 7.90 35.46
C ASP A 699 -3.08 6.75 34.48
N ILE A 700 -1.82 6.69 34.05
CA ILE A 700 -1.35 5.70 33.07
C ILE A 700 -1.53 4.23 33.51
N ARG A 701 -1.79 3.93 34.79
CA ARG A 701 -2.15 2.60 35.29
C ARG A 701 -3.66 2.36 35.19
N ASP A 702 -4.47 3.33 35.62
CA ASP A 702 -5.94 3.24 35.58
C ASP A 702 -6.45 2.97 34.15
N VAL A 703 -5.97 3.73 33.15
CA VAL A 703 -6.29 3.54 31.72
C VAL A 703 -5.73 2.25 31.10
N ASN A 704 -5.15 1.36 31.91
CA ASN A 704 -4.56 0.08 31.53
C ASN A 704 -5.05 -1.11 32.37
N THR A 705 -6.07 -0.92 33.21
CA THR A 705 -6.64 -1.97 34.08
C THR A 705 -7.11 -3.22 33.30
N ASN A 706 -7.57 -3.03 32.05
CA ASN A 706 -8.03 -4.09 31.16
C ASN A 706 -7.02 -4.45 30.05
N SER A 707 -5.78 -3.96 30.09
CA SER A 707 -4.79 -4.21 29.03
C SER A 707 -4.31 -5.66 28.93
N GLU A 708 -4.60 -6.50 29.92
CA GLU A 708 -4.40 -7.96 29.86
C GLU A 708 -5.59 -8.72 29.26
N ASN A 709 -6.73 -8.05 28.95
CA ASN A 709 -7.96 -8.69 28.48
C ASN A 709 -8.13 -8.53 26.95
N TRP A 710 -8.01 -9.64 26.20
CA TRP A 710 -8.05 -9.63 24.74
C TRP A 710 -9.43 -9.25 24.17
N ALA A 711 -10.52 -9.65 24.82
CA ALA A 711 -11.88 -9.32 24.41
C ALA A 711 -12.13 -7.80 24.44
N VAL A 712 -11.64 -7.14 25.50
CA VAL A 712 -11.73 -5.68 25.65
C VAL A 712 -10.82 -4.94 24.66
N ILE A 713 -9.64 -5.52 24.34
CA ILE A 713 -8.78 -4.99 23.28
C ILE A 713 -9.48 -5.10 21.93
N LYS A 714 -10.08 -6.24 21.57
CA LYS A 714 -10.87 -6.39 20.34
C LYS A 714 -12.04 -5.41 20.30
N GLY A 715 -12.71 -5.12 21.41
CA GLY A 715 -13.74 -4.08 21.47
C GLY A 715 -13.24 -2.71 20.98
N ALA A 716 -12.04 -2.31 21.41
CA ALA A 716 -11.39 -1.09 20.89
C ALA A 716 -11.03 -1.21 19.41
N LEU A 717 -10.47 -2.35 18.97
CA LEU A 717 -10.13 -2.60 17.56
C LEU A 717 -11.36 -2.52 16.64
N VAL A 718 -12.49 -3.11 17.05
CA VAL A 718 -13.76 -3.09 16.30
C VAL A 718 -14.29 -1.67 16.15
N ALA A 719 -14.28 -0.87 17.22
CA ALA A 719 -14.70 0.52 17.19
C ALA A 719 -13.81 1.42 16.30
N GLY A 720 -12.53 1.08 16.16
CA GLY A 720 -11.58 1.77 15.30
C GLY A 720 -11.62 1.32 13.84
N MET A 721 -11.93 0.04 13.57
CA MET A 721 -11.95 -0.52 12.22
C MET A 721 -13.30 -0.34 11.51
N TYR A 722 -14.42 -0.23 12.25
CA TYR A 722 -15.74 0.02 11.64
C TYR A 722 -15.70 1.22 10.67
N PRO A 723 -16.15 1.07 9.40
CA PRO A 723 -16.99 -0.01 8.86
C PRO A 723 -16.25 -1.19 8.19
N ASN A 724 -14.92 -1.33 8.31
CA ASN A 724 -14.11 -2.43 7.73
C ASN A 724 -14.40 -3.79 8.40
N LEU A 725 -15.56 -4.34 8.08
CA LEU A 725 -16.10 -5.61 8.55
C LEU A 725 -16.24 -6.59 7.38
N VAL A 726 -16.10 -7.87 7.68
CA VAL A 726 -16.42 -8.97 6.77
C VAL A 726 -17.32 -9.96 7.50
N HIS A 727 -18.43 -10.31 6.85
CA HIS A 727 -19.28 -11.42 7.23
C HIS A 727 -18.76 -12.72 6.61
N VAL A 728 -18.81 -13.81 7.36
CA VAL A 728 -18.48 -15.16 6.87
C VAL A 728 -19.78 -15.83 6.44
N ASP A 729 -20.00 -15.90 5.13
CA ASP A 729 -21.07 -16.74 4.59
C ASP A 729 -20.61 -18.21 4.68
N ARG A 730 -21.32 -18.99 5.50
CA ARG A 730 -21.04 -20.42 5.75
C ARG A 730 -21.63 -21.33 4.67
N ASP A 731 -22.66 -20.87 3.96
CA ASP A 731 -23.41 -21.66 2.99
C ASP A 731 -22.73 -21.59 1.62
N SER A 732 -22.31 -20.39 1.18
CA SER A 732 -21.48 -20.23 -0.01
C SER A 732 -19.98 -20.45 0.24
N LEU A 733 -19.55 -20.48 1.51
CA LEU A 733 -18.14 -20.53 1.94
C LEU A 733 -17.30 -19.35 1.41
N VAL A 734 -17.87 -18.15 1.44
CA VAL A 734 -17.26 -16.91 0.95
C VAL A 734 -17.14 -15.86 2.07
N LEU A 735 -16.12 -15.02 1.98
CA LEU A 735 -15.99 -13.80 2.78
C LEU A 735 -16.66 -12.64 2.05
N ALA A 736 -17.70 -12.07 2.64
CA ALA A 736 -18.49 -10.99 2.05
C ALA A 736 -18.34 -9.68 2.83
N GLU A 737 -18.16 -8.58 2.10
CA GLU A 737 -18.29 -7.20 2.56
C GLU A 737 -19.48 -6.57 1.76
N PRO A 738 -20.21 -5.58 2.29
CA PRO A 738 -21.40 -5.01 1.65
C PRO A 738 -21.25 -4.58 0.17
N LYS A 739 -20.05 -4.20 -0.27
CA LYS A 739 -19.73 -3.84 -1.67
C LYS A 739 -19.00 -4.97 -2.39
N GLU A 740 -18.12 -5.71 -1.72
CA GLU A 740 -17.31 -6.79 -2.29
C GLU A 740 -17.75 -8.19 -1.82
N LYS A 741 -18.49 -8.91 -2.68
CA LYS A 741 -19.04 -10.24 -2.35
C LYS A 741 -18.03 -11.41 -2.33
N LYS A 742 -16.77 -11.25 -2.76
CA LYS A 742 -15.81 -12.37 -2.95
C LYS A 742 -14.40 -12.03 -2.46
N VAL A 743 -14.27 -11.77 -1.16
CA VAL A 743 -13.01 -11.39 -0.50
C VAL A 743 -12.11 -12.61 -0.23
N ARG A 744 -10.79 -12.40 -0.21
CA ARG A 744 -9.77 -13.38 0.20
C ARG A 744 -8.87 -12.85 1.31
N PHE A 745 -8.29 -13.74 2.12
CA PHE A 745 -7.21 -13.35 3.03
C PHE A 745 -5.91 -13.11 2.23
N HIS A 746 -5.28 -11.94 2.41
CA HIS A 746 -3.98 -11.64 1.78
C HIS A 746 -2.91 -12.67 2.22
N PRO A 747 -1.95 -13.09 1.35
CA PRO A 747 -0.99 -14.14 1.68
C PRO A 747 -0.08 -13.91 2.90
N THR A 748 0.05 -12.67 3.38
CA THR A 748 0.77 -12.34 4.64
C THR A 748 -0.11 -12.38 5.90
N SER A 749 -1.42 -12.56 5.77
CA SER A 749 -2.37 -12.72 6.87
C SER A 749 -2.18 -14.06 7.57
N VAL A 750 -2.34 -14.06 8.89
CA VAL A 750 -2.20 -15.28 9.72
C VAL A 750 -3.44 -16.18 9.65
N LEU A 751 -4.60 -15.63 9.29
CA LEU A 751 -5.84 -16.41 9.08
C LEU A 751 -5.88 -17.10 7.70
N GLY A 752 -5.24 -16.51 6.69
CA GLY A 752 -5.18 -17.04 5.33
C GLY A 752 -4.21 -18.20 5.12
N GLN A 753 -3.52 -18.68 6.16
CA GLN A 753 -2.47 -19.68 6.04
C GLN A 753 -2.85 -20.99 6.71
N SER A 754 -3.03 -22.02 5.88
CA SER A 754 -3.32 -23.38 6.32
C SER A 754 -2.34 -23.89 7.39
N GLN A 755 -2.87 -24.21 8.57
CA GLN A 755 -2.20 -25.06 9.55
C GLN A 755 -2.29 -26.56 9.16
N TYR A 756 -3.14 -26.88 8.18
CA TYR A 756 -3.49 -28.22 7.72
C TYR A 756 -2.64 -28.62 6.50
N LYS A 757 -1.44 -29.17 6.77
CA LYS A 757 -0.40 -29.56 5.78
C LYS A 757 -0.79 -30.69 4.77
N LYS A 758 -2.07 -30.89 4.46
CA LYS A 758 -2.57 -31.99 3.62
C LYS A 758 -3.64 -31.59 2.57
N ILE A 759 -4.04 -30.34 2.49
CA ILE A 759 -5.13 -29.88 1.59
C ILE A 759 -4.53 -29.15 0.38
N ALA A 760 -5.07 -29.43 -0.81
CA ALA A 760 -4.67 -28.80 -2.08
C ALA A 760 -4.98 -27.27 -2.09
N PRO A 761 -4.22 -26.45 -2.81
CA PRO A 761 -4.30 -24.98 -2.70
C PRO A 761 -5.67 -24.40 -3.06
N ALA A 762 -6.43 -25.01 -3.98
CA ALA A 762 -7.78 -24.58 -4.32
C ALA A 762 -8.75 -24.64 -3.12
N ASN A 763 -8.68 -25.71 -2.32
CA ASN A 763 -9.61 -25.95 -1.21
C ASN A 763 -9.15 -25.31 0.10
N GLY A 764 -7.98 -24.67 0.11
CA GLY A 764 -7.38 -24.04 1.29
C GLY A 764 -8.21 -22.87 1.85
N GLN A 765 -8.91 -22.11 0.99
CA GLN A 765 -9.78 -21.01 1.44
C GLN A 765 -11.04 -21.54 2.13
N ALA A 766 -11.75 -22.49 1.52
CA ALA A 766 -12.96 -23.09 2.09
C ALA A 766 -12.68 -23.74 3.46
N ALA A 767 -11.59 -24.50 3.58
CA ALA A 767 -11.18 -25.10 4.85
C ALA A 767 -10.79 -24.05 5.92
N ALA A 768 -10.17 -22.93 5.52
CA ALA A 768 -9.86 -21.83 6.44
C ALA A 768 -11.12 -21.09 6.92
N ILE A 769 -12.12 -20.93 6.05
CA ILE A 769 -13.43 -20.34 6.36
C ILE A 769 -14.25 -21.24 7.31
N GLN A 770 -14.30 -22.54 7.05
CA GLN A 770 -14.95 -23.51 7.94
C GLN A 770 -14.29 -23.54 9.33
N ALA A 771 -12.98 -23.34 9.41
CA ALA A 771 -12.23 -23.30 10.67
C ALA A 771 -12.37 -21.99 11.48
N LEU A 772 -13.12 -20.98 11.00
CA LEU A 772 -13.39 -19.76 11.76
C LEU A 772 -14.41 -20.03 12.90
N PRO A 773 -14.13 -19.62 14.15
CA PRO A 773 -15.02 -19.87 15.29
C PRO A 773 -16.23 -18.92 15.38
N THR A 774 -16.20 -17.80 14.65
CA THR A 774 -17.31 -16.83 14.57
C THR A 774 -17.43 -16.28 13.15
N ASP A 775 -18.60 -15.71 12.84
CA ASP A 775 -18.96 -15.28 11.49
C ASP A 775 -18.60 -13.82 11.17
N TRP A 776 -17.83 -13.17 12.06
CA TRP A 776 -17.45 -11.77 11.92
C TRP A 776 -15.93 -11.57 12.02
N LEU A 777 -15.42 -10.78 11.07
CA LEU A 777 -14.03 -10.38 10.94
C LEU A 777 -13.94 -8.85 10.84
N ILE A 778 -12.90 -8.26 11.42
CA ILE A 778 -12.44 -6.90 11.08
C ILE A 778 -11.14 -6.95 10.28
N TYR A 779 -10.91 -5.94 9.45
CA TYR A 779 -9.68 -5.76 8.67
C TYR A 779 -9.22 -4.30 8.65
N ASP A 780 -7.97 -4.11 8.24
CA ASP A 780 -7.26 -2.83 8.19
C ASP A 780 -7.26 -2.28 6.74
N GLU A 781 -6.35 -2.77 5.90
CA GLU A 781 -6.34 -2.47 4.45
C GLU A 781 -7.02 -3.58 3.63
N MET A 782 -7.95 -3.22 2.74
CA MET A 782 -8.36 -4.09 1.62
C MET A 782 -7.54 -3.72 0.38
N THR A 783 -6.92 -4.73 -0.24
CA THR A 783 -6.07 -4.57 -1.43
C THR A 783 -6.58 -5.37 -2.62
N ARG A 784 -6.86 -4.74 -3.77
CA ARG A 784 -7.22 -5.47 -4.99
C ARG A 784 -5.96 -5.86 -5.76
N ALA A 785 -5.87 -7.15 -6.08
CA ALA A 785 -4.86 -7.71 -6.98
C ALA A 785 -5.58 -8.48 -8.09
N HIS A 786 -5.42 -8.00 -9.34
CA HIS A 786 -6.19 -8.46 -10.49
C HIS A 786 -7.71 -8.44 -10.18
N LYS A 787 -8.43 -9.54 -10.41
CA LYS A 787 -9.88 -9.64 -10.17
C LYS A 787 -10.26 -9.92 -8.70
N THR A 788 -9.31 -10.03 -7.76
CA THR A 788 -9.60 -10.45 -6.37
C THR A 788 -9.25 -9.38 -5.32
N ALA A 789 -10.19 -9.09 -4.43
CA ALA A 789 -9.94 -8.32 -3.22
C ALA A 789 -9.28 -9.18 -2.12
N ASN A 790 -8.22 -8.65 -1.50
CA ASN A 790 -7.42 -9.31 -0.49
C ASN A 790 -7.31 -8.44 0.78
N ILE A 791 -7.88 -8.89 1.89
CA ILE A 791 -7.86 -8.17 3.19
C ILE A 791 -6.60 -8.47 4.01
N ARG A 792 -6.13 -7.46 4.74
CA ARG A 792 -4.92 -7.46 5.58
C ARG A 792 -5.26 -7.25 7.07
N CYS A 793 -4.29 -7.58 7.93
CA CYS A 793 -4.33 -7.43 9.40
C CYS A 793 -5.62 -7.95 10.09
N CYS A 794 -6.18 -9.04 9.57
CA CYS A 794 -7.52 -9.53 9.90
C CYS A 794 -7.61 -10.05 11.33
N SER A 795 -8.71 -9.74 12.05
CA SER A 795 -9.00 -10.28 13.39
C SER A 795 -10.43 -10.80 13.50
N VAL A 796 -10.58 -12.00 14.08
CA VAL A 796 -11.88 -12.66 14.32
C VAL A 796 -12.56 -12.05 15.55
N VAL A 797 -13.84 -11.68 15.45
CA VAL A 797 -14.61 -10.96 16.48
C VAL A 797 -15.99 -11.59 16.69
N THR A 798 -16.62 -11.33 17.84
CA THR A 798 -17.91 -11.95 18.21
C THR A 798 -19.10 -11.06 17.84
N PRO A 799 -20.31 -11.61 17.60
CA PRO A 799 -21.49 -10.83 17.27
C PRO A 799 -21.82 -9.76 18.31
N VAL A 800 -21.69 -10.06 19.61
CA VAL A 800 -21.91 -9.07 20.68
C VAL A 800 -20.87 -7.94 20.65
N THR A 801 -19.61 -8.23 20.26
CA THR A 801 -18.59 -7.19 20.08
C THR A 801 -18.95 -6.25 18.92
N VAL A 802 -19.40 -6.80 17.78
CA VAL A 802 -19.90 -6.01 16.65
C VAL A 802 -21.10 -5.15 17.08
N ALA A 803 -22.06 -5.75 17.79
CA ALA A 803 -23.27 -5.06 18.24
C ALA A 803 -23.03 -3.87 19.20
N LEU A 804 -21.99 -3.95 20.03
CA LEU A 804 -21.66 -2.91 21.00
C LEU A 804 -20.85 -1.74 20.42
N PHE A 805 -20.08 -1.97 19.36
CA PHE A 805 -19.05 -1.02 18.91
C PHE A 805 -19.17 -0.54 17.44
N CYS A 806 -19.88 -1.26 16.58
CA CYS A 806 -20.12 -0.87 15.18
C CYS A 806 -21.37 -0.01 15.01
N GLY A 807 -21.50 0.79 13.96
CA GLY A 807 -22.63 1.71 13.75
C GLY A 807 -22.54 2.98 14.60
N PRO A 808 -23.33 4.02 14.29
CA PRO A 808 -23.26 5.33 14.96
C PRO A 808 -23.58 5.26 16.46
N ALA A 809 -22.99 6.19 17.22
CA ALA A 809 -23.16 6.29 18.67
C ALA A 809 -24.61 6.59 19.14
N ARG A 810 -25.48 7.00 18.21
CA ARG A 810 -26.92 7.20 18.43
C ARG A 810 -27.71 6.44 17.35
N LEU A 811 -28.46 5.42 17.76
CA LEU A 811 -29.39 4.71 16.89
C LEU A 811 -30.77 5.40 16.86
N PRO A 812 -31.53 5.31 15.76
CA PRO A 812 -32.88 5.86 15.68
C PRO A 812 -33.88 5.05 16.54
N SER A 813 -35.04 5.65 16.86
CA SER A 813 -36.04 5.05 17.75
C SER A 813 -36.67 3.74 17.24
N ASN A 814 -36.56 3.47 15.94
CA ASN A 814 -37.05 2.27 15.26
C ASN A 814 -35.94 1.20 15.02
N ALA A 815 -34.77 1.35 15.65
CA ALA A 815 -33.62 0.46 15.48
C ALA A 815 -33.84 -0.95 16.06
N LEU A 816 -34.78 -1.14 16.99
CA LEU A 816 -35.22 -2.46 17.42
C LEU A 816 -36.63 -2.71 16.88
N GLN A 817 -36.78 -3.74 16.06
CA GLN A 817 -38.05 -4.14 15.46
C GLN A 817 -38.40 -5.55 15.97
N ALA A 818 -39.46 -5.64 16.76
CA ALA A 818 -40.01 -6.92 17.19
C ALA A 818 -40.74 -7.62 16.04
N SER A 819 -40.83 -8.94 16.07
CA SER A 819 -41.63 -9.71 15.12
C SER A 819 -43.11 -9.31 15.22
N SER A 820 -43.59 -8.51 14.28
CA SER A 820 -45.00 -8.16 14.16
C SER A 820 -45.69 -9.17 13.26
N SER A 821 -46.50 -10.06 13.83
CA SER A 821 -47.27 -11.05 13.06
C SER A 821 -48.14 -10.34 12.01
N PHE A 822 -47.88 -10.59 10.73
CA PHE A 822 -48.46 -9.85 9.61
C PHE A 822 -49.94 -10.23 9.35
N ARG A 823 -50.85 -9.84 10.25
CA ARG A 823 -52.29 -10.10 10.12
C ARG A 823 -53.02 -8.99 9.35
N GLY A 824 -53.02 -9.16 8.02
CA GLY A 824 -54.06 -8.69 7.12
C GLY A 824 -53.82 -7.34 6.44
N GLY A 825 -53.94 -7.31 5.10
CA GLY A 825 -54.01 -6.04 4.35
C GLY A 825 -53.45 -5.96 2.93
N GLY A 826 -53.20 -7.07 2.22
CA GLY A 826 -52.73 -7.03 0.83
C GLY A 826 -52.85 -8.37 0.11
N VAL A 827 -53.23 -8.37 -1.17
CA VAL A 827 -53.49 -9.58 -1.95
C VAL A 827 -52.48 -9.71 -3.09
N SER A 828 -51.78 -10.83 -3.12
CA SER A 828 -51.14 -11.40 -4.32
C SER A 828 -50.90 -12.89 -4.09
N ASN A 829 -51.51 -13.75 -4.91
CA ASN A 829 -51.14 -15.16 -4.98
C ASN A 829 -49.82 -15.27 -5.76
N ASP A 830 -48.93 -16.17 -5.37
CA ASP A 830 -48.72 -17.38 -6.17
C ASP A 830 -48.01 -18.48 -5.36
N SER A 831 -48.07 -19.71 -5.85
CA SER A 831 -47.74 -20.93 -5.11
C SER A 831 -46.32 -21.42 -5.30
N SER A 832 -45.63 -21.78 -4.21
CA SER A 832 -44.62 -22.84 -4.22
C SER A 832 -44.60 -23.55 -2.88
N ASP A 833 -44.54 -24.87 -2.88
CA ASP A 833 -44.87 -25.72 -1.73
C ASP A 833 -43.61 -26.38 -1.15
N SER A 834 -43.13 -25.88 -0.01
CA SER A 834 -41.98 -26.44 0.72
C SER A 834 -42.00 -26.08 2.21
N GLU A 835 -43.11 -26.32 2.92
CA GLU A 835 -43.21 -26.10 4.37
C GLU A 835 -42.36 -27.10 5.19
N MET A 836 -41.05 -26.85 5.29
CA MET A 836 -40.15 -27.42 6.31
C MET A 836 -39.10 -26.39 6.81
N GLU A 837 -39.41 -25.09 6.76
CA GLU A 837 -38.59 -24.07 7.44
C GLU A 837 -38.93 -23.92 8.93
N ASP A 838 -37.93 -23.48 9.69
CA ASP A 838 -37.85 -23.70 11.13
C ASP A 838 -38.84 -22.83 11.93
N LYS A 839 -39.80 -23.46 12.63
CA LYS A 839 -40.77 -22.78 13.51
C LYS A 839 -40.14 -22.04 14.68
N THR A 840 -38.85 -22.24 14.93
CA THR A 840 -38.04 -21.50 15.91
C THR A 840 -37.61 -20.11 15.44
N SER A 841 -37.64 -19.83 14.13
CA SER A 841 -37.11 -18.59 13.54
C SER A 841 -38.08 -17.39 13.58
N ALA A 842 -39.36 -17.62 13.88
CA ALA A 842 -40.45 -16.65 13.69
C ALA A 842 -40.51 -15.51 14.73
N ASP A 843 -39.96 -15.70 15.93
CA ASP A 843 -40.07 -14.75 17.06
C ASP A 843 -38.82 -13.87 17.28
N LEU A 844 -37.79 -14.00 16.42
CA LEU A 844 -36.55 -13.23 16.53
C LEU A 844 -36.78 -11.73 16.25
N ALA A 845 -36.22 -10.87 17.10
CA ALA A 845 -36.21 -9.43 16.90
C ALA A 845 -35.02 -8.98 16.03
N LEU A 846 -35.24 -7.94 15.24
CA LEU A 846 -34.25 -7.35 14.34
C LEU A 846 -33.65 -6.09 14.97
N LEU A 847 -32.36 -6.13 15.30
CA LEU A 847 -31.58 -4.99 15.74
C LEU A 847 -30.82 -4.40 14.53
N LYS A 848 -31.21 -3.19 14.13
CA LYS A 848 -30.58 -2.42 13.06
C LYS A 848 -29.50 -1.52 13.66
N LEU A 849 -28.27 -1.66 13.16
CA LEU A 849 -27.10 -0.88 13.61
C LEU A 849 -26.64 0.12 12.55
N ASP A 850 -26.81 -0.22 11.28
CA ASP A 850 -26.56 0.62 10.10
C ASP A 850 -27.49 0.14 8.96
N GLU A 851 -27.53 0.85 7.82
CA GLU A 851 -28.39 0.52 6.66
C GLU A 851 -28.19 -0.90 6.12
N TRP A 852 -27.00 -1.47 6.31
CA TRP A 852 -26.66 -2.85 5.94
C TRP A 852 -26.46 -3.77 7.15
N LEU A 853 -26.01 -3.23 8.30
CA LEU A 853 -25.62 -4.02 9.47
C LEU A 853 -26.83 -4.34 10.35
N HIS A 854 -27.33 -5.56 10.19
CA HIS A 854 -28.51 -6.10 10.86
C HIS A 854 -28.16 -7.34 11.67
N LEU A 855 -28.69 -7.46 12.88
CA LEU A 855 -28.58 -8.66 13.72
C LEU A 855 -29.96 -9.17 14.12
N LYS A 856 -30.18 -10.49 14.00
CA LYS A 856 -31.36 -11.19 14.53
C LYS A 856 -31.00 -11.76 15.91
N LEU A 857 -31.76 -11.45 16.95
CA LEU A 857 -31.59 -12.01 18.30
C LEU A 857 -32.95 -12.23 18.98
N ASP A 858 -32.98 -12.96 20.08
CA ASP A 858 -34.16 -13.04 20.94
C ASP A 858 -34.59 -11.63 21.40
N PRO A 859 -35.90 -11.31 21.49
CA PRO A 859 -36.37 -9.95 21.83
C PRO A 859 -35.82 -9.41 23.16
N GLU A 860 -35.67 -10.26 24.18
CA GLU A 860 -35.10 -9.88 25.48
C GLU A 860 -33.60 -9.57 25.38
N ALA A 861 -32.84 -10.42 24.67
CA ALA A 861 -31.41 -10.23 24.43
C ALA A 861 -31.16 -8.96 23.60
N ALA A 862 -31.94 -8.73 22.55
CA ALA A 862 -31.87 -7.51 21.73
C ALA A 862 -32.18 -6.24 22.56
N GLY A 863 -33.19 -6.30 23.44
CA GLY A 863 -33.53 -5.21 24.36
C GLY A 863 -32.42 -4.90 25.37
N MET A 864 -31.83 -5.92 26.00
CA MET A 864 -30.67 -5.75 26.90
C MET A 864 -29.47 -5.18 26.16
N LEU A 865 -29.14 -5.71 24.98
CA LEU A 865 -28.00 -5.29 24.17
C LEU A 865 -28.12 -3.85 23.69
N LEU A 866 -29.33 -3.40 23.30
CA LEU A 866 -29.61 -2.00 22.97
C LEU A 866 -29.42 -1.07 24.18
N GLN A 867 -29.97 -1.41 25.36
CA GLN A 867 -29.75 -0.62 26.58
C GLN A 867 -28.26 -0.55 26.97
N PHE A 868 -27.52 -1.64 26.76
CA PHE A 868 -26.11 -1.73 27.08
C PHE A 868 -25.26 -0.87 26.14
N ARG A 869 -25.54 -0.93 24.83
CA ARG A 869 -24.98 -0.05 23.79
C ARG A 869 -25.26 1.43 24.09
N GLN A 870 -26.47 1.77 24.54
CA GLN A 870 -26.84 3.14 24.93
C GLN A 870 -26.04 3.62 26.14
N LYS A 871 -25.89 2.79 27.19
CA LYS A 871 -25.06 3.11 28.37
C LYS A 871 -23.60 3.33 27.98
N TRP A 872 -23.04 2.46 27.12
CA TRP A 872 -21.68 2.59 26.60
C TRP A 872 -21.45 3.90 25.84
N HIS A 873 -22.24 4.19 24.80
CA HIS A 873 -22.03 5.39 23.99
C HIS A 873 -22.33 6.68 24.77
N SER A 874 -23.28 6.64 25.71
CA SER A 874 -23.54 7.74 26.64
C SER A 874 -22.32 8.02 27.55
N LEU A 875 -21.63 6.98 28.03
CA LEU A 875 -20.34 7.11 28.72
C LEU A 875 -19.26 7.69 27.78
N PHE A 876 -19.06 7.10 26.60
CA PHE A 876 -18.01 7.52 25.67
C PHE A 876 -18.14 9.00 25.29
N LEU A 877 -19.35 9.46 24.92
CA LEU A 877 -19.61 10.86 24.58
C LEU A 877 -19.46 11.82 25.78
N ARG A 878 -19.73 11.36 27.02
CA ARG A 878 -19.39 12.15 28.24
C ARG A 878 -17.88 12.29 28.42
N ARG A 879 -17.08 11.29 28.04
CA ARG A 879 -15.61 11.33 28.14
C ARG A 879 -15.01 12.24 27.06
N MET A 880 -15.50 12.23 25.82
CA MET A 880 -15.02 13.13 24.76
C MET A 880 -15.22 14.62 25.13
N ARG A 881 -16.39 14.97 25.66
CA ARG A 881 -16.72 16.35 26.11
C ARG A 881 -15.93 16.85 27.32
N ALA A 882 -15.40 15.94 28.14
CA ALA A 882 -14.83 16.27 29.44
C ALA A 882 -13.73 15.27 29.87
N PRO A 883 -12.63 15.13 29.11
CA PRO A 883 -11.61 14.11 29.34
C PRO A 883 -10.98 14.20 30.75
N SER A 884 -10.72 15.42 31.23
CA SER A 884 -10.14 15.66 32.56
C SER A 884 -11.08 15.37 33.74
N LYS A 885 -12.39 15.17 33.51
CA LYS A 885 -13.38 14.93 34.57
C LYS A 885 -13.17 13.57 35.25
N LEU A 886 -13.45 13.50 36.55
CA LEU A 886 -13.44 12.24 37.31
C LEU A 886 -14.55 11.29 36.85
N TRP A 887 -14.27 10.00 36.93
CA TRP A 887 -15.22 8.92 36.69
C TRP A 887 -16.26 8.83 37.82
N SER A 888 -17.52 8.53 37.49
CA SER A 888 -18.54 8.16 38.47
C SER A 888 -18.61 6.64 38.66
N GLU A 889 -19.21 6.18 39.75
CA GLU A 889 -19.43 4.76 39.99
C GLU A 889 -20.30 4.10 38.89
N VAL A 890 -21.20 4.85 38.27
CA VAL A 890 -22.02 4.41 37.12
C VAL A 890 -21.15 4.18 35.88
N ASP A 891 -20.11 4.99 35.69
CA ASP A 891 -19.14 4.82 34.59
C ASP A 891 -18.25 3.58 34.83
N GLU A 892 -17.74 3.41 36.06
CA GLU A 892 -16.90 2.26 36.46
C GLU A 892 -17.67 0.93 36.50
N THR A 893 -18.96 0.93 36.85
CA THR A 893 -19.83 -0.26 36.74
C THR A 893 -20.13 -0.59 35.28
N THR A 894 -20.34 0.41 34.42
CA THR A 894 -20.55 0.20 32.98
C THR A 894 -19.33 -0.47 32.32
N VAL A 895 -18.11 0.02 32.58
CA VAL A 895 -16.88 -0.59 32.01
C VAL A 895 -16.65 -2.01 32.55
N ARG A 896 -16.90 -2.25 33.85
CA ARG A 896 -16.81 -3.61 34.43
C ARG A 896 -17.82 -4.58 33.81
N ALA A 897 -19.05 -4.15 33.57
CA ALA A 897 -20.06 -4.96 32.89
C ALA A 897 -19.63 -5.30 31.45
N ILE A 898 -19.11 -4.33 30.69
CA ILE A 898 -18.60 -4.55 29.32
C ILE A 898 -17.45 -5.55 29.33
N THR A 899 -16.51 -5.39 30.28
CA THR A 899 -15.38 -6.31 30.47
C THR A 899 -15.86 -7.74 30.72
N ALA A 900 -16.85 -7.93 31.59
CA ALA A 900 -17.40 -9.26 31.91
C ALA A 900 -18.14 -9.91 30.73
N VAL A 901 -19.01 -9.16 30.04
CA VAL A 901 -19.80 -9.67 28.91
C VAL A 901 -18.90 -10.06 27.74
N LEU A 902 -17.95 -9.20 27.35
CA LEU A 902 -17.04 -9.49 26.24
C LEU A 902 -16.16 -10.71 26.52
N SER A 903 -15.66 -10.89 27.75
CA SER A 903 -14.86 -12.06 28.10
C SER A 903 -15.67 -13.35 28.18
N ALA A 904 -16.92 -13.31 28.66
CA ALA A 904 -17.80 -14.47 28.64
C ALA A 904 -18.14 -14.91 27.21
N GLU A 905 -18.36 -13.94 26.31
CA GLU A 905 -18.64 -14.15 24.89
C GLU A 905 -17.42 -14.67 24.11
N GLU A 906 -16.19 -14.20 24.38
CA GLU A 906 -15.00 -14.82 23.78
C GLU A 906 -14.79 -16.25 24.28
N GLN A 907 -15.11 -16.52 25.55
CA GLN A 907 -15.00 -17.86 26.13
C GLN A 907 -16.05 -18.83 25.58
N SER A 908 -17.29 -18.40 25.34
CA SER A 908 -18.34 -19.22 24.70
C SER A 908 -18.00 -19.51 23.23
N ALA A 909 -17.47 -18.52 22.51
CA ALA A 909 -17.00 -18.66 21.13
C ALA A 909 -15.66 -19.44 20.99
N GLY A 910 -15.07 -19.94 22.09
CA GLY A 910 -13.82 -20.69 22.07
C GLY A 910 -12.59 -19.88 21.61
N LEU A 911 -12.66 -18.55 21.61
CA LEU A 911 -11.60 -17.67 21.14
C LEU A 911 -10.45 -17.61 22.16
N GLN A 912 -9.33 -18.25 21.82
CA GLN A 912 -8.16 -18.30 22.71
C GLN A 912 -7.41 -16.96 22.76
N GLN A 913 -7.10 -16.50 23.98
CA GLN A 913 -6.28 -15.33 24.21
C GLN A 913 -4.81 -15.55 23.76
N PRO A 914 -4.26 -14.69 22.89
CA PRO A 914 -2.85 -14.75 22.49
C PRO A 914 -1.87 -14.48 23.67
N SER A 915 -0.84 -15.30 23.81
CA SER A 915 0.15 -15.20 24.91
C SER A 915 0.97 -13.89 24.90
N GLY A 916 1.16 -13.25 26.07
CA GLY A 916 1.96 -12.03 26.21
C GLY A 916 1.22 -10.70 25.97
N ILE A 917 -0.10 -10.74 25.82
CA ILE A 917 -0.96 -9.54 25.88
C ILE A 917 -0.82 -8.87 27.25
N GLY A 918 -0.96 -7.54 27.29
CA GLY A 918 -0.86 -6.72 28.51
C GLY A 918 0.54 -6.58 29.12
N GLN A 919 1.55 -7.30 28.61
CA GLN A 919 2.95 -7.09 29.01
C GLN A 919 3.40 -5.68 28.68
N ARG A 920 3.35 -4.82 29.69
CA ARG A 920 3.58 -3.38 29.60
C ARG A 920 5.04 -3.08 29.22
N PRO A 921 5.30 -2.26 28.20
CA PRO A 921 6.62 -1.74 27.92
C PRO A 921 7.19 -1.03 29.14
N ARG A 922 8.47 -1.27 29.45
CA ARG A 922 9.17 -0.49 30.47
C ARG A 922 9.28 0.98 30.01
N PRO A 923 9.17 1.97 30.91
CA PRO A 923 9.33 3.37 30.54
C PRO A 923 10.70 3.60 29.88
N VAL A 924 10.71 4.28 28.74
CA VAL A 924 11.95 4.72 28.09
C VAL A 924 12.44 5.96 28.82
N THR A 925 13.50 5.83 29.61
CA THR A 925 14.23 6.96 30.17
C THR A 925 15.01 7.65 29.05
N CYS A 926 14.72 8.92 28.79
CA CYS A 926 15.33 9.67 27.68
C CYS A 926 16.68 10.29 28.08
N GLU A 927 17.51 9.53 28.80
CA GLU A 927 18.79 9.98 29.35
C GLU A 927 19.70 8.78 29.58
N GLU A 928 20.44 8.38 28.54
CA GLU A 928 21.76 7.71 28.63
C GLU A 928 22.37 7.58 27.22
N LEU A 929 23.51 8.21 26.99
CA LEU A 929 24.31 8.04 25.77
C LEU A 929 25.29 6.87 26.00
N PRO A 930 25.39 5.88 25.08
CA PRO A 930 26.37 4.81 25.22
C PRO A 930 27.80 5.38 25.11
N LEU A 931 28.52 5.40 26.24
CA LEU A 931 29.95 5.70 26.25
C LEU A 931 30.72 4.62 25.48
N ALA A 932 31.73 5.05 24.72
CA ALA A 932 32.53 4.15 23.89
C ALA A 932 33.34 3.15 24.73
N SER A 933 33.64 1.99 24.15
CA SER A 933 34.24 0.85 24.86
C SER A 933 35.72 1.08 25.23
N THR A 934 36.02 0.97 26.52
CA THR A 934 37.39 0.85 27.02
C THR A 934 37.88 -0.59 26.83
N ARG A 935 39.01 -0.76 26.14
CA ARG A 935 39.70 -2.06 25.99
C ARG A 935 40.26 -2.53 27.34
N MET A 936 40.14 -3.83 27.62
CA MET A 936 41.04 -4.57 28.51
C MET A 936 41.61 -5.76 27.75
N SER A 937 42.89 -6.08 27.98
CA SER A 937 43.65 -7.05 27.18
C SER A 937 44.55 -7.93 28.02
N THR A 938 44.39 -9.25 27.89
CA THR A 938 45.38 -10.29 28.21
C THR A 938 45.19 -11.40 27.17
N ASN A 939 46.19 -11.79 26.38
CA ASN A 939 47.34 -12.66 26.73
C ASN A 939 46.90 -14.01 27.36
N SER A 940 47.37 -15.18 26.90
CA SER A 940 48.29 -15.45 25.77
C SER A 940 48.41 -16.93 25.40
N ARG A 941 48.92 -17.21 24.18
CA ARG A 941 49.78 -18.36 23.78
C ARG A 941 49.24 -19.81 23.85
N ASN A 942 49.05 -20.40 22.65
CA ASN A 942 49.76 -21.58 22.09
C ASN A 942 48.99 -22.01 20.80
N SER A 943 49.54 -22.18 19.59
CA SER A 943 50.53 -23.16 19.08
C SER A 943 50.18 -24.62 19.43
N SER A 944 50.00 -25.58 18.51
CA SER A 944 50.09 -25.66 17.03
C SER A 944 49.06 -26.75 16.56
N THR A 945 48.97 -27.30 15.35
CA THR A 945 49.83 -27.44 14.14
C THR A 945 48.92 -27.74 12.91
N GLU A 946 49.49 -27.96 11.72
CA GLU A 946 48.76 -28.43 10.53
C GLU A 946 48.19 -29.86 10.68
N THR A 947 47.18 -30.23 9.87
CA THR A 947 47.21 -31.32 8.85
C THR A 947 45.90 -31.33 8.05
N GLU A 948 45.92 -31.89 6.84
CA GLU A 948 44.85 -31.92 5.82
C GLU A 948 44.00 -33.21 5.87
N LEU A 949 42.84 -33.22 5.18
CA LEU A 949 42.17 -34.39 4.50
C LEU A 949 41.75 -35.62 5.39
N SER A 950 40.82 -36.51 5.01
CA SER A 950 39.72 -36.52 4.04
C SER A 950 38.65 -37.59 4.40
N ASP A 951 37.56 -37.63 3.63
CA ASP A 951 36.70 -38.80 3.29
C ASP A 951 35.71 -39.47 4.27
N PHE A 952 34.45 -39.49 3.81
CA PHE A 952 33.40 -40.55 3.80
C PHE A 952 33.51 -41.78 4.73
N SER A 953 32.40 -42.22 5.36
CA SER A 953 31.46 -43.15 4.69
C SER A 953 30.13 -43.39 5.45
N HIS A 954 29.20 -44.14 4.82
CA HIS A 954 27.84 -44.43 5.30
C HIS A 954 27.70 -45.67 6.20
N SER A 955 26.69 -45.64 7.09
CA SER A 955 25.79 -46.76 7.46
C SER A 955 24.53 -46.12 8.11
N GLU A 956 23.28 -46.38 7.68
CA GLU A 956 22.45 -47.59 7.90
C GLU A 956 22.12 -47.83 9.40
N LYS A 957 20.90 -48.18 9.85
CA LYS A 957 19.51 -48.13 9.29
C LYS A 957 18.53 -48.53 10.44
N VAL A 958 17.20 -48.40 10.22
CA VAL A 958 16.12 -49.07 11.02
C VAL A 958 15.93 -48.59 12.49
N SER A 959 14.75 -48.68 13.16
CA SER A 959 13.36 -48.27 12.81
C SER A 959 12.36 -48.76 13.88
N VAL A 960 11.55 -47.85 14.47
CA VAL A 960 10.16 -48.12 14.99
C VAL A 960 10.11 -49.00 16.29
N LYS A 961 9.19 -48.88 17.28
CA LYS A 961 7.73 -48.61 17.31
C LYS A 961 7.24 -47.95 18.63
N SER A 962 5.93 -47.70 18.69
CA SER A 962 5.04 -47.28 19.82
C SER A 962 5.21 -48.09 21.14
N THR A 963 4.73 -47.67 22.33
CA THR A 963 3.38 -47.17 22.70
C THR A 963 3.31 -46.29 23.99
N SER A 964 2.13 -45.69 24.23
CA SER A 964 1.63 -45.11 25.50
C SER A 964 0.65 -46.11 26.20
N PRO A 965 -0.11 -45.83 27.31
CA PRO A 965 -0.30 -44.57 28.08
C PRO A 965 -0.44 -44.70 29.65
N ALA A 966 -0.84 -43.58 30.28
CA ALA A 966 -1.84 -43.45 31.38
C ALA A 966 -1.47 -43.45 32.90
N LEU A 967 -2.18 -42.52 33.60
CA LEU A 967 -2.70 -42.54 34.99
C LEU A 967 -1.77 -42.74 36.20
N HIS A 968 -1.63 -41.70 37.06
CA HIS A 968 -2.26 -41.69 38.40
C HIS A 968 -2.18 -40.33 39.15
N GLN A 969 -3.15 -40.13 40.05
CA GLN A 969 -3.27 -39.11 41.11
C GLN A 969 -3.85 -39.81 42.37
N PRO A 970 -4.01 -39.17 43.55
CA PRO A 970 -3.17 -38.19 44.27
C PRO A 970 -3.04 -38.55 45.79
N LYS A 971 -2.39 -37.68 46.61
CA LYS A 971 -2.52 -37.45 48.10
C LYS A 971 -1.13 -37.16 48.74
N LYS A 972 -0.98 -36.63 49.97
CA LYS A 972 -1.59 -35.53 50.77
C LYS A 972 -0.86 -35.52 52.15
N TYR A 973 -0.81 -34.39 52.88
CA TYR A 973 -0.26 -34.25 54.26
C TYR A 973 1.29 -34.36 54.40
N LYS A 974 1.97 -33.82 55.43
CA LYS A 974 1.53 -33.14 56.68
C LYS A 974 2.53 -32.09 57.25
N GLU A 975 1.97 -31.04 57.87
CA GLU A 975 2.34 -30.23 59.08
C GLU A 975 3.79 -30.07 59.64
N LYS A 976 4.02 -28.85 60.17
CA LYS A 976 4.69 -28.43 61.44
C LYS A 976 6.20 -28.18 61.55
N ASP A 977 6.54 -26.88 61.52
CA ASP A 977 7.13 -26.06 62.61
C ASP A 977 8.09 -26.66 63.66
N ILE A 978 9.24 -25.97 63.84
CA ILE A 978 9.89 -25.51 65.10
C ILE A 978 11.24 -24.83 64.67
N LEU A 979 11.49 -23.52 64.88
CA LEU A 979 11.83 -22.76 66.12
C LEU A 979 13.13 -23.28 66.78
N LEU A 980 14.17 -22.52 67.17
CA LEU A 980 14.42 -21.10 67.52
C LEU A 980 15.85 -20.69 67.01
N SER A 981 16.51 -19.54 67.27
CA SER A 981 16.40 -18.59 68.40
C SER A 981 17.07 -17.22 68.18
N ARG A 982 16.49 -16.16 68.82
CA ARG A 982 17.15 -15.07 69.58
C ARG A 982 18.10 -14.09 68.82
N GLN A 983 18.32 -12.83 69.21
CA GLN A 983 17.90 -11.91 70.31
C GLN A 983 17.98 -10.45 69.73
N SER A 984 17.47 -9.35 70.27
CA SER A 984 16.60 -9.01 71.44
C SER A 984 16.10 -7.54 71.32
N SER A 985 15.15 -7.13 72.17
CA SER A 985 15.05 -5.81 72.87
C SER A 985 15.19 -4.46 72.11
N ASP A 986 14.50 -3.36 72.42
CA ASP A 986 13.37 -2.96 73.31
C ASP A 986 13.19 -1.42 73.09
N ASP A 987 12.14 -0.66 73.45
CA ASP A 987 10.74 -0.83 73.91
C ASP A 987 10.06 0.58 73.77
N ARG A 988 8.72 0.67 73.84
CA ARG A 988 7.88 1.90 73.97
C ARG A 988 7.81 2.95 72.83
N SER A 989 6.86 3.91 72.83
CA SER A 989 5.38 3.84 72.99
C SER A 989 4.74 5.24 72.85
N ALA A 990 3.63 5.37 72.11
CA ALA A 990 2.62 6.44 72.23
C ALA A 990 3.08 7.91 71.93
N GLN A 991 2.24 8.93 71.75
CA GLN A 991 0.84 9.05 71.26
C GLN A 991 0.51 10.54 70.96
N SER A 992 -0.26 10.83 69.90
CA SER A 992 -1.08 12.08 69.75
C SER A 992 -0.29 13.41 69.59
N SER A 993 -0.86 14.60 69.27
CA SER A 993 -2.04 15.00 68.47
C SER A 993 -2.11 16.54 68.25
N VAL A 994 -3.08 17.03 67.43
CA VAL A 994 -3.61 18.42 67.33
C VAL A 994 -2.75 19.54 66.65
N LYS A 995 -3.15 19.93 65.41
CA LYS A 995 -3.75 21.23 64.92
C LYS A 995 -3.48 22.59 65.65
N PRO A 996 -3.84 23.79 65.10
CA PRO A 996 -4.22 24.23 63.73
C PRO A 996 -3.57 25.58 63.25
N ALA A 997 -4.11 26.21 62.18
CA ALA A 997 -4.15 27.68 61.90
C ALA A 997 -2.83 28.43 61.49
N ASP A 998 -2.82 29.57 60.76
CA ASP A 998 -3.88 30.26 59.97
C ASP A 998 -3.36 31.22 58.84
N SER A 999 -4.22 31.45 57.84
CA SER A 999 -4.45 32.66 56.99
C SER A 999 -3.34 33.54 56.31
N SER A 1000 -3.62 33.95 55.05
CA SER A 1000 -3.25 35.24 54.37
C SER A 1000 -1.75 35.51 54.01
N SER A 1001 -1.34 36.40 53.07
CA SER A 1001 -1.97 37.02 51.88
C SER A 1001 -0.96 37.71 50.92
N TYR A 1002 -1.35 37.92 49.65
CA TYR A 1002 -0.88 38.89 48.62
C TYR A 1002 0.58 38.95 48.05
N SER A 1003 0.61 39.14 46.71
CA SER A 1003 1.58 39.87 45.84
C SER A 1003 3.06 39.46 45.64
N ASN A 1004 3.37 39.03 44.40
CA ASN A 1004 4.33 39.61 43.40
C ASN A 1004 5.21 40.85 43.77
N PRO A 1005 6.35 41.13 43.08
CA PRO A 1005 7.03 40.40 41.98
C PRO A 1005 8.60 40.40 41.96
N CYS A 1006 9.16 39.73 40.93
CA CYS A 1006 10.37 40.13 40.15
C CYS A 1006 11.81 39.83 40.65
N ALA A 1007 12.74 40.05 39.70
CA ALA A 1007 14.21 40.13 39.75
C ALA A 1007 15.06 38.83 39.90
N THR A 1008 15.81 38.57 38.84
CA THR A 1008 16.97 37.66 38.71
C THR A 1008 18.18 38.12 39.57
N PRO A 1009 19.19 37.24 39.78
CA PRO A 1009 20.40 37.40 38.95
C PRO A 1009 21.19 36.12 38.59
N SER A 1010 22.03 36.27 37.56
CA SER A 1010 23.31 35.58 37.29
C SER A 1010 23.38 34.05 37.13
N SER A 1011 23.98 33.61 36.02
CA SER A 1011 24.44 32.24 35.74
C SER A 1011 25.97 32.09 35.91
N PRO A 1012 26.47 30.86 36.17
CA PRO A 1012 27.87 30.50 35.96
C PRO A 1012 28.14 29.99 34.53
N VAL A 1013 29.40 30.00 34.11
CA VAL A 1013 29.88 29.59 32.78
C VAL A 1013 30.20 28.09 32.75
N LEU A 1014 29.95 27.43 31.61
CA LEU A 1014 30.49 26.08 31.33
C LEU A 1014 31.20 26.05 29.96
N GLY A 1015 32.21 25.19 29.84
CA GLY A 1015 33.20 25.22 28.75
C GLY A 1015 32.74 24.70 27.39
N LYS A 1016 33.51 25.05 26.35
CA LYS A 1016 33.33 24.55 24.98
C LYS A 1016 33.61 23.03 24.90
N VAL A 1017 32.74 22.30 24.22
CA VAL A 1017 33.06 21.01 23.58
C VAL A 1017 32.55 21.07 22.15
N GLU A 1018 33.44 20.94 21.17
CA GLU A 1018 33.09 20.99 19.75
C GLU A 1018 32.74 19.59 19.23
N PHE A 1019 31.51 19.42 18.71
CA PHE A 1019 31.09 18.20 18.02
C PHE A 1019 30.90 18.47 16.53
N SER A 1020 31.99 18.45 15.79
CA SER A 1020 31.97 18.38 14.33
C SER A 1020 31.56 16.99 13.87
N ASN A 1021 30.34 16.82 13.33
CA ASN A 1021 29.97 15.79 12.34
C ASN A 1021 28.52 16.01 11.85
N ILE A 1022 28.35 17.00 10.98
CA ILE A 1022 27.17 17.13 10.10
C ILE A 1022 27.43 16.28 8.85
N SER A 1023 26.40 15.63 8.28
CA SER A 1023 26.59 14.77 7.10
C SER A 1023 26.91 15.60 5.84
N PRO A 1024 27.89 15.20 5.01
CA PRO A 1024 28.33 16.03 3.88
C PRO A 1024 27.26 16.25 2.80
N CYS A 1025 26.24 15.39 2.72
CA CYS A 1025 25.09 15.62 1.83
C CYS A 1025 24.25 16.83 2.28
N SER A 1026 24.00 17.00 3.58
CA SER A 1026 23.25 18.15 4.09
C SER A 1026 24.02 19.46 3.89
N SER A 1027 25.34 19.45 4.08
CA SER A 1027 26.21 20.60 3.79
C SER A 1027 26.06 21.09 2.35
N LYS A 1028 26.01 20.18 1.36
CA LYS A 1028 25.91 20.55 -0.06
C LYS A 1028 24.54 21.06 -0.49
N VAL A 1029 23.46 20.57 0.13
CA VAL A 1029 22.11 21.13 -0.07
C VAL A 1029 22.02 22.52 0.56
N ILE A 1030 22.64 22.71 1.73
CA ILE A 1030 22.75 24.03 2.39
C ILE A 1030 23.60 25.00 1.56
N GLU A 1031 24.72 24.56 0.97
CA GLU A 1031 25.53 25.37 0.05
C GLU A 1031 24.75 25.74 -1.21
N PHE A 1032 24.04 24.79 -1.83
CA PHE A 1032 23.23 25.04 -3.03
C PHE A 1032 22.06 26.01 -2.77
N LEU A 1033 21.34 25.83 -1.65
CA LEU A 1033 20.27 26.75 -1.24
C LEU A 1033 20.85 28.11 -0.80
N ALA A 1034 22.03 28.16 -0.19
CA ALA A 1034 22.72 29.41 0.13
C ALA A 1034 23.17 30.16 -1.13
N ASP A 1035 23.66 29.47 -2.16
CA ASP A 1035 23.97 30.06 -3.47
C ASP A 1035 22.70 30.56 -4.17
N ILE A 1036 21.58 29.84 -4.10
CA ILE A 1036 20.27 30.31 -4.60
C ILE A 1036 19.81 31.55 -3.84
N ILE A 1037 19.92 31.57 -2.50
CA ILE A 1037 19.56 32.73 -1.67
C ILE A 1037 20.52 33.91 -1.91
N LEU A 1038 21.81 33.67 -2.20
CA LEU A 1038 22.76 34.70 -2.62
C LEU A 1038 22.42 35.27 -4.00
N GLN A 1039 22.08 34.43 -4.98
CA GLN A 1039 21.70 34.86 -6.32
C GLN A 1039 20.37 35.62 -6.31
N LEU A 1040 19.36 35.13 -5.59
CA LEU A 1040 18.10 35.84 -5.36
C LEU A 1040 18.32 37.14 -4.59
N GLY A 1041 19.20 37.16 -3.57
CA GLY A 1041 19.55 38.37 -2.84
C GLY A 1041 20.25 39.43 -3.71
N ILE A 1042 21.07 39.01 -4.68
CA ILE A 1042 21.70 39.92 -5.66
C ILE A 1042 20.66 40.41 -6.69
N LEU A 1043 19.66 39.60 -7.05
CA LEU A 1043 18.56 39.94 -7.96
C LEU A 1043 17.41 40.74 -7.33
N LEU A 1044 17.32 40.80 -5.99
CA LEU A 1044 16.32 41.57 -5.24
C LEU A 1044 16.88 42.89 -4.67
N ILE A 1045 18.14 43.21 -4.97
CA ILE A 1045 18.83 44.46 -4.58
C ILE A 1045 19.11 45.36 -5.81
N ASN A 1046 18.79 44.89 -7.01
CA ASN A 1046 18.73 45.67 -8.26
C ASN A 1046 17.29 45.78 -8.76
#